data_AF-A0A2D7ZIK8-F1
#
_entry.id   AF-A0A2D7ZIK8-F1
#
_cell.length_a   1.000
_cell.length_b   1.000
_cell.length_c   1.000
_cell.angle_alpha   90.00
_cell.angle_beta   90.00
_cell.angle_gamma   90.00
#
_symmetry.space_group_name_H-M   'P 1'
#
loop_
_entity.id
_entity.type
_entity.pdbx_description
1 polymer ?
#
loop_
_entity_poly.entity_id
_entity_poly.type
_entity_poly.pdbx_seq_one_letter_code
_entity_poly.pdbx_strand_id
1 'polypeptide(L)'
;MSNDKAYDDLQGLTAADLFENIYTDMKTKVQVERDTGQTQKETVTKSRIDLVRSQKAKSLLQYIASFNAGTGKWKVPMTEVLLLDDDYTVVEQAFKRIMLKHRNHEMAFLRACPEHARHGVLESVEVTADNLQERWTSLNAKMIANDPNGCLILQPFIPATSSCVLGPQGYASVAKGHDGITAGGDGLLYFSLNPQDTLMSDHFYSLNPKKHKLGEYEVEMVYETDAAFRRNFKAKDAYLTQIRGSPPHVPRHPPFTYYLDPSTRRPIATQYIDVITPSGEKKTIVDETWAEDYTKMTADIDGQIPSGAVEVKHVWTATGLEQVAWLEEKITKETMPEGFVIAHPTGSMMSHICAHARQHEIPYIVSDDVQVGDYWVEGSPSWLVKDPDRVILPMPYDPCTEEYIRRFNAGLDNSLVQWQRQQGWLAHFFHQWAGLNINGTSAPFLAGGFVGWMTKAFLAVCLGEMRHAPSYKKDAMVDIMPVLTALMGPDNWEDITTVTTVDDNGNPKIVNGKPTAPYGGGPSRKHYYAMMERVNVGFLEQKMALQWCKKQFNTGWSPQYGGKNWAICADLGVKVCDAVIAFQKNPSNGMLKELIGAVNAAKNAEHNNGFLFGKFLTKKAFDYSSSHTDRDGNITGLFNHSPESLSFMFKAYEIAADFMHGEANEKCFVPDTDWVSMFDFLRGKGAAYWRNTFIASHSEVPLELREAAVLCGPKMMHHGNKWSQGENFIPCGIETCEECKKHDVVVMKLKYGEDVHGLLLTPQYPSVFLAGSKQKSSTITYAVAQLLRERSYDKVSARMWVSAWNGLNNADQVYPLLSNVLTKFAKNQLADDQEWMDEVLKLTKEIDTEVVE
;
A
#
# COMPACT_ATOMS: atom_id res chain seq x y z
N MET A 1 37.82 17.46 3.20
CA MET A 1 39.25 17.12 3.26
C MET A 1 39.74 17.46 4.66
N SER A 2 39.68 16.50 5.61
CA SER A 2 40.24 16.70 6.95
C SER A 2 41.74 16.40 6.91
N ASN A 3 42.55 17.38 7.27
CA ASN A 3 43.95 17.14 7.63
C ASN A 3 43.96 16.69 9.09
N ASP A 4 43.50 15.47 9.35
CA ASP A 4 43.76 14.80 10.61
C ASP A 4 45.22 14.36 10.59
N LYS A 5 46.12 15.21 11.11
CA LYS A 5 47.51 14.83 11.33
C LYS A 5 47.52 13.68 12.34
N ALA A 6 48.11 12.56 11.93
CA ALA A 6 48.26 11.39 12.79
C ALA A 6 49.11 11.74 14.02
N TYR A 7 48.81 11.09 15.15
CA TYR A 7 49.50 11.28 16.44
C TYR A 7 51.03 11.05 16.37
N ASP A 8 51.51 10.40 15.30
CA ASP A 8 52.93 10.16 15.04
C ASP A 8 53.71 11.43 14.62
N ASP A 9 53.02 12.49 14.17
CA ASP A 9 53.63 13.80 13.87
C ASP A 9 53.98 14.62 15.13
N LEU A 10 53.73 14.09 16.33
CA LEU A 10 54.04 14.74 17.62
C LEU A 10 55.47 14.46 18.12
N GLN A 11 56.24 13.60 17.45
CA GLN A 11 57.64 13.33 17.79
C GLN A 11 58.56 14.50 17.39
N GLY A 12 58.55 15.56 18.21
CA GLY A 12 59.41 16.73 18.01
C GLY A 12 58.84 18.03 18.56
N LEU A 13 57.54 18.05 18.91
CA LEU A 13 56.95 19.22 19.56
C LEU A 13 57.38 19.25 21.03
N THR A 14 58.12 20.30 21.38
CA THR A 14 58.42 20.59 22.77
C THR A 14 57.13 21.00 23.49
N ALA A 15 57.13 20.93 24.84
CA ALA A 15 56.00 21.46 25.61
C ALA A 15 55.72 22.93 25.25
N ALA A 16 56.77 23.70 24.91
CA ALA A 16 56.63 25.08 24.45
C ALA A 16 55.85 25.17 23.14
N ASP A 17 56.11 24.30 22.16
CA ASP A 17 55.36 24.29 20.90
C ASP A 17 53.90 23.88 21.08
N LEU A 18 53.62 22.96 22.01
CA LEU A 18 52.25 22.60 22.37
C LEU A 18 51.53 23.80 23.01
N PHE A 19 52.18 24.50 23.94
CA PHE A 19 51.62 25.68 24.58
C PHE A 19 51.48 26.86 23.61
N GLU A 20 52.42 27.06 22.69
CA GLU A 20 52.35 28.10 21.65
C GLU A 20 51.22 27.78 20.67
N ASN A 21 51.02 26.52 20.30
CA ASN A 21 49.91 26.10 19.44
C ASN A 21 48.55 26.26 20.14
N ILE A 22 48.44 25.87 21.42
CA ILE A 22 47.22 26.10 22.21
C ILE A 22 46.99 27.60 22.39
N TYR A 23 48.02 28.38 22.70
CA TYR A 23 47.92 29.83 22.86
C TYR A 23 47.55 30.54 21.56
N THR A 24 48.12 30.11 20.43
CA THR A 24 47.81 30.66 19.10
C THR A 24 46.42 30.26 18.66
N ASP A 25 45.99 29.01 18.91
CA ASP A 25 44.61 28.57 18.65
C ASP A 25 43.62 29.33 19.54
N MET A 26 43.91 29.49 20.83
CA MET A 26 43.11 30.29 21.75
C MET A 26 43.08 31.78 21.35
N LYS A 27 44.22 32.36 20.98
CA LYS A 27 44.32 33.76 20.55
C LYS A 27 43.63 33.98 19.21
N THR A 28 43.70 33.03 18.28
CA THR A 28 42.98 33.08 17.00
C THR A 28 41.49 32.92 17.22
N LYS A 29 41.07 32.01 18.11
CA LYS A 29 39.66 31.87 18.54
C LYS A 29 39.16 33.15 19.21
N VAL A 30 39.94 33.75 20.10
CA VAL A 30 39.61 35.03 20.77
C VAL A 30 39.61 36.21 19.78
N GLN A 31 40.51 36.22 18.79
CA GLN A 31 40.57 37.26 17.75
C GLN A 31 39.40 37.12 16.78
N VAL A 32 39.06 35.91 16.34
CA VAL A 32 37.85 35.61 15.56
C VAL A 32 36.61 35.95 16.38
N GLU A 33 36.55 35.60 17.67
CA GLU A 33 35.46 35.99 18.59
C GLU A 33 35.33 37.51 18.74
N ARG A 34 36.45 38.23 18.83
CA ARG A 34 36.49 39.69 18.95
C ARG A 34 36.07 40.38 17.66
N ASP A 35 36.51 39.86 16.53
CA ASP A 35 36.27 40.44 15.21
C ASP A 35 34.88 40.04 14.65
N THR A 36 34.27 38.96 15.16
CA THR A 36 32.88 38.53 14.82
C THR A 36 31.83 38.83 15.89
N GLY A 37 32.26 39.14 17.13
CA GLY A 37 31.37 39.34 18.28
C GLY A 37 30.70 38.06 18.80
N GLN A 38 31.31 36.90 18.61
CA GLN A 38 30.69 35.58 18.79
C GLN A 38 30.24 35.30 20.23
N THR A 39 31.06 35.62 21.24
CA THR A 39 30.81 35.32 22.67
C THR A 39 29.90 36.33 23.38
N GLN A 40 29.77 37.56 22.89
CA GLN A 40 28.83 38.55 23.45
C GLN A 40 27.39 38.40 22.92
N LYS A 41 27.18 37.54 21.92
CA LYS A 41 25.88 37.31 21.26
C LYS A 41 25.48 35.84 21.22
N GLU A 42 26.12 34.99 22.05
CA GLU A 42 25.68 33.61 22.24
C GLU A 42 24.32 33.61 22.94
N THR A 43 23.34 33.05 22.26
CA THR A 43 21.95 33.06 22.72
C THR A 43 21.59 31.88 23.63
N VAL A 44 22.49 30.92 23.80
CA VAL A 44 22.30 29.68 24.60
C VAL A 44 23.31 29.53 25.74
N THR A 45 23.78 30.64 26.32
CA THR A 45 24.62 30.60 27.52
C THR A 45 23.81 30.22 28.76
N LYS A 46 24.46 29.63 29.76
CA LYS A 46 23.80 29.27 31.04
C LYS A 46 23.10 30.48 31.68
N SER A 47 23.77 31.63 31.73
CA SER A 47 23.22 32.86 32.30
C SER A 47 21.97 33.35 31.57
N ARG A 48 21.92 33.24 30.23
CA ARG A 48 20.73 33.59 29.46
C ARG A 48 19.61 32.58 29.63
N ILE A 49 19.93 31.29 29.66
CA ILE A 49 18.95 30.22 29.94
C ILE A 49 18.30 30.41 31.31
N ASP A 50 19.06 30.88 32.31
CA ASP A 50 18.53 31.18 33.65
C ASP A 50 17.51 32.34 33.66
N LEU A 51 17.56 33.24 32.67
CA LEU A 51 16.58 34.32 32.47
C LEU A 51 15.29 33.84 31.78
N VAL A 52 15.30 32.67 31.14
CA VAL A 52 14.11 32.13 30.45
C VAL A 52 13.06 31.69 31.47
N ARG A 53 11.93 32.40 31.47
CA ARG A 53 10.75 32.06 32.29
C ARG A 53 9.78 31.12 31.57
N SER A 54 9.72 31.19 30.23
CA SER A 54 8.89 30.33 29.41
C SER A 54 9.08 28.85 29.71
N GLN A 55 7.97 28.18 30.07
CA GLN A 55 7.98 26.73 30.27
C GLN A 55 8.39 25.98 28.99
N LYS A 56 7.88 26.39 27.81
CA LYS A 56 8.16 25.74 26.53
C LYS A 56 9.64 25.82 26.17
N ALA A 57 10.20 27.03 26.17
CA ALA A 57 11.61 27.24 25.83
C ALA A 57 12.52 26.55 26.85
N LYS A 58 12.26 26.70 28.16
CA LYS A 58 13.09 26.10 29.20
C LYS A 58 13.15 24.58 29.09
N SER A 59 12.00 23.91 28.92
CA SER A 59 11.95 22.46 28.77
C SER A 59 12.69 21.98 27.53
N LEU A 60 12.54 22.68 26.40
CA LEU A 60 13.26 22.35 25.17
C LEU A 60 14.78 22.56 25.30
N LEU A 61 15.23 23.64 25.93
CA LEU A 61 16.66 23.92 26.13
C LEU A 61 17.31 22.91 27.07
N GLN A 62 16.61 22.51 28.13
CA GLN A 62 17.03 21.42 29.01
C GLN A 62 17.18 20.11 28.22
N TYR A 63 16.21 19.80 27.35
CA TYR A 63 16.29 18.64 26.46
C TYR A 63 17.48 18.72 25.49
N ILE A 64 17.73 19.88 24.86
CA ILE A 64 18.87 20.09 23.96
C ILE A 64 20.20 19.84 24.68
N ALA A 65 20.34 20.31 25.92
CA ALA A 65 21.52 20.04 26.73
C ALA A 65 21.71 18.52 26.94
N SER A 66 20.63 17.79 27.24
CA SER A 66 20.66 16.33 27.37
C SER A 66 20.96 15.62 26.05
N PHE A 67 20.43 16.08 24.92
CA PHE A 67 20.73 15.55 23.59
C PHE A 67 22.21 15.74 23.24
N ASN A 68 22.76 16.94 23.48
CA ASN A 68 24.18 17.22 23.27
C ASN A 68 25.09 16.40 24.19
N ALA A 69 24.62 16.04 25.38
CA ALA A 69 25.30 15.14 26.30
C ALA A 69 25.15 13.64 25.92
N GLY A 70 24.46 13.31 24.83
CA GLY A 70 24.24 11.92 24.37
C GLY A 70 23.16 11.16 25.14
N THR A 71 22.39 11.84 26.00
CA THR A 71 21.31 11.23 26.81
C THR A 71 19.91 11.44 26.20
N GLY A 72 19.73 12.47 25.37
CA GLY A 72 18.51 12.71 24.60
C GLY A 72 18.37 11.73 23.44
N LYS A 73 17.15 11.22 23.19
CA LYS A 73 16.90 10.15 22.22
C LYS A 73 16.34 10.64 20.88
N TRP A 74 15.48 11.65 20.91
CA TRP A 74 14.83 12.25 19.74
C TRP A 74 15.67 13.39 19.18
N LYS A 75 15.75 13.48 17.85
CA LYS A 75 16.46 14.60 17.20
C LYS A 75 15.76 15.91 17.54
N VAL A 76 16.55 16.97 17.72
CA VAL A 76 16.08 18.30 18.03
C VAL A 76 16.79 19.29 17.11
N PRO A 77 16.09 20.27 16.53
CA PRO A 77 16.74 21.28 15.72
C PRO A 77 17.66 22.15 16.59
N MET A 78 18.72 22.69 15.98
CA MET A 78 19.50 23.74 16.63
C MET A 78 18.56 24.88 17.03
N THR A 79 18.61 25.30 18.29
CA THR A 79 17.69 26.31 18.81
C THR A 79 18.50 27.43 19.44
N GLU A 80 18.16 28.67 19.08
CA GLU A 80 18.69 29.88 19.67
C GLU A 80 17.59 30.58 20.48
N VAL A 81 17.95 31.17 21.63
CA VAL A 81 17.00 31.86 22.52
C VAL A 81 17.15 33.37 22.41
N LEU A 82 16.05 34.03 22.10
CA LEU A 82 15.96 35.47 21.97
C LEU A 82 15.12 36.02 23.13
N LEU A 83 15.73 36.85 23.96
CA LEU A 83 15.06 37.58 25.02
C LEU A 83 14.35 38.81 24.42
N LEU A 84 13.28 39.28 25.04
CA LEU A 84 12.47 40.36 24.47
C LEU A 84 13.18 41.72 24.46
N ASP A 85 14.22 41.88 25.28
CA ASP A 85 15.10 43.04 25.37
C ASP A 85 16.35 42.94 24.47
N ASP A 86 16.51 41.85 23.71
CA ASP A 86 17.60 41.73 22.74
C ASP A 86 17.41 42.74 21.60
N ASP A 87 18.51 43.37 21.20
CA ASP A 87 18.55 44.15 19.98
C ASP A 87 18.54 43.27 18.72
N TYR A 88 18.22 43.87 17.57
CA TYR A 88 18.20 43.16 16.29
C TYR A 88 19.57 42.56 15.92
N THR A 89 20.66 43.14 16.40
CA THR A 89 22.00 42.63 16.11
C THR A 89 22.23 41.26 16.76
N VAL A 90 21.69 40.99 17.94
CA VAL A 90 21.71 39.64 18.55
C VAL A 90 20.91 38.65 17.71
N VAL A 91 19.71 39.04 17.27
CA VAL A 91 18.81 38.23 16.45
C VAL A 91 19.44 37.86 15.10
N GLU A 92 20.03 38.84 14.42
CA GLU A 92 20.71 38.64 13.14
C GLU A 92 21.87 37.63 13.27
N GLN A 93 22.62 37.69 14.37
CA GLN A 93 23.73 36.77 14.61
C GLN A 93 23.26 35.36 14.97
N ALA A 94 22.16 35.23 15.73
CA ALA A 94 21.50 33.94 15.95
C ALA A 94 21.04 33.31 14.62
N PHE A 95 20.43 34.10 13.75
CA PHE A 95 20.02 33.65 12.41
C PHE A 95 21.23 33.18 11.58
N LYS A 96 22.31 33.96 11.53
CA LYS A 96 23.56 33.58 10.83
C LYS A 96 24.13 32.26 11.34
N ARG A 97 24.11 32.01 12.66
CA ARG A 97 24.58 30.73 13.24
C ARG A 97 23.71 29.54 12.85
N ILE A 98 22.39 29.71 12.81
CA ILE A 98 21.46 28.67 12.34
C ILE A 98 21.72 28.39 10.85
N MET A 99 21.82 29.45 10.03
CA MET A 99 22.07 29.30 8.60
C MET A 99 23.41 28.63 8.31
N LEU A 100 24.46 28.88 9.10
CA LEU A 100 25.77 28.23 8.91
C LEU A 100 25.71 26.71 9.08
N LYS A 101 24.81 26.20 9.91
CA LYS A 101 24.72 24.76 10.25
C LYS A 101 23.61 24.00 9.52
N HIS A 102 22.65 24.70 8.90
CA HIS A 102 21.50 24.07 8.24
C HIS A 102 21.67 23.97 6.73
N ARG A 103 21.38 22.80 6.14
CA ARG A 103 21.65 22.50 4.72
C ARG A 103 20.93 23.39 3.72
N ASN A 104 19.76 23.91 4.07
CA ASN A 104 18.93 24.72 3.16
C ASN A 104 19.23 26.22 3.21
N HIS A 105 20.13 26.69 4.09
CA HIS A 105 20.72 28.04 4.18
C HIS A 105 19.83 29.31 4.02
N GLU A 106 18.51 29.20 3.87
CA GLU A 106 17.66 30.33 3.43
C GLU A 106 16.57 30.70 4.45
N MET A 107 16.12 29.75 5.27
CA MET A 107 14.93 29.92 6.13
C MET A 107 15.14 29.43 7.56
N ALA A 108 14.67 30.22 8.52
CA ALA A 108 14.49 29.85 9.92
C ALA A 108 13.02 30.00 10.32
N PHE A 109 12.70 29.49 11.50
CA PHE A 109 11.38 29.55 12.10
C PHE A 109 11.48 30.24 13.46
N LEU A 110 10.83 31.39 13.57
CA LEU A 110 10.80 32.22 14.76
C LEU A 110 9.53 31.88 15.55
N ARG A 111 9.68 31.26 16.72
CA ARG A 111 8.58 30.76 17.54
C ARG A 111 8.39 31.58 18.80
N ALA A 112 7.14 31.85 19.11
CA ALA A 112 6.72 32.47 20.36
C ALA A 112 6.71 31.48 21.53
N CYS A 113 7.41 31.83 22.61
CA CYS A 113 7.51 31.05 23.84
C CYS A 113 7.01 31.90 25.03
N PRO A 114 5.68 32.01 25.24
CA PRO A 114 5.12 32.72 26.39
C PRO A 114 5.56 32.11 27.73
N GLU A 115 5.49 32.85 28.84
CA GLU A 115 5.84 32.38 30.19
C GLU A 115 5.03 31.13 30.55
N HIS A 116 3.72 31.23 30.34
CA HIS A 116 2.75 30.15 30.48
C HIS A 116 2.31 29.66 29.10
N ALA A 117 2.06 28.36 28.96
CA ALA A 117 1.65 27.81 27.67
C ALA A 117 0.31 28.42 27.23
N ARG A 118 0.36 29.27 26.22
CA ARG A 118 -0.78 29.75 25.45
C ARG A 118 -0.63 29.21 24.03
N HIS A 119 -1.69 28.72 23.43
CA HIS A 119 -1.68 28.33 22.02
C HIS A 119 -2.47 29.40 21.25
N GLY A 120 -2.17 29.64 19.97
CA GLY A 120 -2.93 30.58 19.13
C GLY A 120 -2.71 32.10 19.33
N VAL A 121 -2.24 32.59 20.49
CA VAL A 121 -2.03 34.06 20.69
C VAL A 121 -0.96 34.64 19.74
N LEU A 122 0.10 33.87 19.52
CA LEU A 122 1.31 34.32 18.83
C LEU A 122 1.71 33.28 17.81
N GLU A 123 1.41 33.56 16.55
CA GLU A 123 1.81 32.72 15.42
C GLU A 123 3.33 32.64 15.35
N SER A 124 3.82 31.41 15.18
CA SER A 124 5.23 31.22 14.79
C SER A 124 5.37 31.59 13.32
N VAL A 125 6.43 32.31 12.97
CA VAL A 125 6.60 32.87 11.62
C VAL A 125 7.86 32.34 10.98
N GLU A 126 7.76 32.03 9.69
CA GLU A 126 8.92 31.80 8.84
C GLU A 126 9.69 33.11 8.64
N VAL A 127 11.02 33.02 8.71
CA VAL A 127 11.91 34.17 8.54
C VAL A 127 13.05 33.84 7.58
N THR A 128 13.36 34.78 6.69
CA THR A 128 14.49 34.80 5.77
C THR A 128 15.43 35.94 6.14
N ALA A 129 16.62 36.00 5.54
CA ALA A 129 17.54 37.12 5.74
C ALA A 129 16.88 38.48 5.42
N ASP A 130 16.01 38.53 4.42
CA ASP A 130 15.37 39.76 3.93
C ASP A 130 14.24 40.26 4.83
N ASN A 131 13.52 39.36 5.51
CA ASN A 131 12.36 39.72 6.32
C ASN A 131 12.56 39.53 7.84
N LEU A 132 13.73 39.05 8.28
CA LEU A 132 14.02 38.73 9.68
C LEU A 132 13.73 39.91 10.61
N GLN A 133 14.18 41.12 10.25
CA GLN A 133 14.00 42.31 11.08
C GLN A 133 12.52 42.65 11.27
N GLU A 134 11.78 42.71 10.17
CA GLU A 134 10.35 43.04 10.18
C GLU A 134 9.55 42.02 11.01
N ARG A 135 9.78 40.72 10.76
CA ARG A 135 9.09 39.63 11.45
C ARG A 135 9.46 39.55 12.93
N TRP A 136 10.74 39.73 13.27
CA TRP A 136 11.20 39.85 14.66
C TRP A 136 10.53 41.01 15.37
N THR A 137 10.60 42.23 14.81
CA THR A 137 10.03 43.42 15.44
C THR A 137 8.52 43.27 15.66
N SER A 138 7.81 42.73 14.67
CA SER A 138 6.37 42.48 14.77
C SER A 138 6.04 41.45 15.85
N LEU A 139 6.68 40.27 15.84
CA LEU A 139 6.39 39.22 16.81
C LEU A 139 6.87 39.58 18.23
N ASN A 140 8.02 40.23 18.37
CA ASN A 140 8.54 40.70 19.66
C ASN A 140 7.61 41.76 20.28
N ALA A 141 7.14 42.73 19.49
CA ALA A 141 6.17 43.72 19.97
C ALA A 141 4.87 43.07 20.47
N LYS A 142 4.35 42.07 19.72
CA LYS A 142 3.20 41.28 20.16
C LYS A 142 3.49 40.50 21.44
N MET A 143 4.66 39.88 21.57
CA MET A 143 5.05 39.15 22.77
C MET A 143 5.18 40.08 23.97
N ILE A 144 5.84 41.23 23.85
CA ILE A 144 5.93 42.23 24.93
C ILE A 144 4.53 42.69 25.39
N ALA A 145 3.61 42.91 24.44
CA ALA A 145 2.26 43.36 24.75
C ALA A 145 1.43 42.28 25.48
N ASN A 146 1.58 41.01 25.12
CA ASN A 146 0.71 39.93 25.59
C ASN A 146 1.33 39.08 26.72
N ASP A 147 2.65 38.93 26.74
CA ASP A 147 3.41 38.14 27.71
C ASP A 147 4.86 38.69 27.85
N PRO A 148 5.05 39.79 28.60
CA PRO A 148 6.35 40.47 28.73
C PRO A 148 7.41 39.64 29.47
N ASN A 149 7.04 38.52 30.07
CA ASN A 149 7.96 37.57 30.71
C ASN A 149 8.34 36.40 29.80
N GLY A 150 7.72 36.32 28.61
CA GLY A 150 8.02 35.31 27.61
C GLY A 150 9.40 35.50 26.97
N CYS A 151 9.69 34.66 25.98
CA CYS A 151 10.84 34.79 25.10
C CYS A 151 10.48 34.30 23.70
N LEU A 152 11.38 34.48 22.75
CA LEU A 152 11.27 33.87 21.42
C LEU A 152 12.38 32.83 21.25
N ILE A 153 12.13 31.82 20.43
CA ILE A 153 13.18 30.89 20.00
C ILE A 153 13.28 30.92 18.48
N LEU A 154 14.50 30.80 17.98
CA LEU A 154 14.80 30.73 16.56
C LEU A 154 15.36 29.34 16.25
N GLN A 155 14.77 28.66 15.29
CA GLN A 155 15.15 27.31 14.85
C GLN A 155 15.38 27.29 13.34
N PRO A 156 16.17 26.38 12.77
CA PRO A 156 16.14 26.14 11.34
C PRO A 156 14.72 25.76 10.91
N PHE A 157 14.29 26.25 9.75
CA PHE A 157 13.05 25.79 9.16
C PHE A 157 13.26 24.37 8.63
N ILE A 158 12.50 23.41 9.16
CA ILE A 158 12.50 22.02 8.69
C ILE A 158 11.32 21.88 7.73
N PRO A 159 11.56 21.73 6.42
CA PRO A 159 10.49 21.37 5.50
C PRO A 159 9.87 20.06 5.97
N ALA A 160 8.58 20.12 6.31
CA ALA A 160 7.88 19.00 6.89
C ALA A 160 6.67 18.62 6.06
N THR A 161 6.53 17.33 5.78
CA THR A 161 5.32 16.76 5.17
C THR A 161 4.19 16.64 6.19
N SER A 162 4.53 16.47 7.45
CA SER A 162 3.58 16.30 8.55
C SER A 162 4.13 16.75 9.89
N SER A 163 3.22 17.08 10.79
CA SER A 163 3.46 17.48 12.16
C SER A 163 2.63 16.62 13.11
N CYS A 164 3.10 16.48 14.34
CA CYS A 164 2.49 15.65 15.36
C CYS A 164 2.43 16.39 16.69
N VAL A 165 1.30 16.24 17.39
CA VAL A 165 1.21 16.51 18.82
C VAL A 165 0.91 15.20 19.53
N LEU A 166 1.79 14.85 20.47
CA LEU A 166 1.82 13.57 21.13
C LEU A 166 1.59 13.75 22.64
N GLY A 167 0.55 13.09 23.16
CA GLY A 167 0.31 12.88 24.58
C GLY A 167 0.91 11.53 25.00
N PRO A 168 2.00 11.49 25.78
CA PRO A 168 2.69 10.24 26.10
C PRO A 168 1.75 9.22 26.76
N GLN A 169 1.88 7.95 26.36
CA GLN A 169 1.03 6.84 26.80
C GLN A 169 -0.47 6.96 26.46
N GLY A 170 -0.86 7.97 25.69
CA GLY A 170 -2.21 8.12 25.16
C GLY A 170 -2.25 7.89 23.66
N TYR A 171 -2.22 8.99 22.91
CA TYR A 171 -2.31 8.99 21.46
C TYR A 171 -1.41 10.06 20.84
N ALA A 172 -1.15 9.91 19.56
CA ALA A 172 -0.53 10.92 18.73
C ALA A 172 -1.54 11.42 17.71
N SER A 173 -1.62 12.74 17.54
CA SER A 173 -2.39 13.38 16.49
C SER A 173 -1.40 13.81 15.40
N VAL A 174 -1.58 13.36 14.16
CA VAL A 174 -0.70 13.68 13.03
C VAL A 174 -1.51 14.33 11.90
N ALA A 175 -1.00 15.44 11.35
CA ALA A 175 -1.63 16.19 10.27
C ALA A 175 -0.58 16.73 9.30
N LYS A 176 -1.04 17.25 8.16
CA LYS A 176 -0.19 17.66 7.03
C LYS A 176 0.56 18.95 7.34
N GLY A 177 1.78 19.08 6.82
CA GLY A 177 2.58 20.29 6.94
C GLY A 177 3.20 20.50 8.33
N HIS A 178 3.75 21.68 8.55
CA HIS A 178 4.51 22.01 9.77
C HIS A 178 3.62 22.39 10.97
N ASP A 179 2.38 22.81 10.72
CA ASP A 179 1.43 23.32 11.71
C ASP A 179 0.02 22.72 11.58
N GLY A 180 -0.17 21.71 10.73
CA GLY A 180 -1.49 21.15 10.42
C GLY A 180 -2.31 20.77 11.65
N ILE A 181 -1.67 20.29 12.73
CA ILE A 181 -2.36 19.98 13.99
C ILE A 181 -2.92 21.25 14.66
N THR A 182 -2.11 22.29 14.74
CA THR A 182 -2.45 23.53 15.43
C THR A 182 -3.33 24.44 14.59
N ALA A 183 -3.25 24.34 13.26
CA ALA A 183 -4.05 25.09 12.31
C ALA A 183 -5.41 24.45 12.02
N GLY A 184 -5.67 23.22 12.50
CA GLY A 184 -6.93 22.51 12.23
C GLY A 184 -7.07 22.07 10.77
N GLY A 185 -5.96 21.72 10.12
CA GLY A 185 -5.95 21.37 8.70
C GLY A 185 -6.59 20.02 8.39
N ASP A 186 -7.03 19.86 7.13
CA ASP A 186 -7.54 18.60 6.60
C ASP A 186 -6.57 17.43 6.77
N GLY A 187 -7.13 16.22 6.88
CA GLY A 187 -6.36 14.98 6.89
C GLY A 187 -5.80 14.58 8.26
N LEU A 188 -6.26 15.19 9.35
CA LEU A 188 -5.90 14.80 10.71
C LEU A 188 -6.19 13.31 10.99
N LEU A 189 -5.18 12.60 11.49
CA LEU A 189 -5.30 11.20 11.92
C LEU A 189 -4.74 10.99 13.32
N TYR A 190 -5.39 10.10 14.07
CA TYR A 190 -5.05 9.72 15.43
C TYR A 190 -4.42 8.32 15.46
N PHE A 191 -3.30 8.19 16.16
CA PHE A 191 -2.57 6.94 16.33
C PHE A 191 -2.55 6.55 17.80
N SER A 192 -2.99 5.32 18.09
CA SER A 192 -2.87 4.75 19.42
C SER A 192 -1.41 4.43 19.72
N LEU A 193 -0.91 4.93 20.85
CA LEU A 193 0.43 4.61 21.33
C LEU A 193 0.38 3.45 22.31
N ASN A 194 1.51 2.78 22.51
CA ASN A 194 1.63 1.76 23.53
C ASN A 194 1.48 2.39 24.93
N PRO A 195 0.38 2.10 25.67
CA PRO A 195 0.13 2.76 26.95
C PRO A 195 1.10 2.32 28.04
N GLN A 196 1.78 1.18 27.87
CA GLN A 196 2.75 0.66 28.83
C GLN A 196 4.19 1.15 28.57
N ASP A 197 4.45 1.78 27.42
CA ASP A 197 5.79 2.28 27.13
C ASP A 197 6.02 3.61 27.85
N THR A 198 6.87 3.59 28.87
CA THR A 198 7.23 4.76 29.67
C THR A 198 8.45 5.51 29.14
N LEU A 199 9.03 5.09 28.01
CA LEU A 199 10.33 5.60 27.57
C LEU A 199 10.38 7.13 27.50
N MET A 200 9.34 7.74 26.94
CA MET A 200 9.24 9.18 26.79
C MET A 200 8.86 9.88 28.10
N SER A 201 7.93 9.32 28.86
CA SER A 201 7.54 9.84 30.17
C SER A 201 8.70 9.86 31.14
N ASP A 202 9.45 8.77 31.25
CA ASP A 202 10.59 8.66 32.16
C ASP A 202 11.70 9.63 31.76
N HIS A 203 11.96 9.76 30.45
CA HIS A 203 12.96 10.70 29.96
C HIS A 203 12.59 12.14 30.30
N PHE A 204 11.40 12.61 29.94
CA PHE A 204 11.03 14.01 30.20
C PHE A 204 10.79 14.31 31.67
N TYR A 205 10.31 13.33 32.46
CA TYR A 205 10.23 13.44 33.92
C TYR A 205 11.63 13.63 34.52
N SER A 206 12.64 12.90 34.06
CA SER A 206 14.03 13.05 34.54
C SER A 206 14.62 14.43 34.28
N LEU A 207 14.18 15.12 33.22
CA LEU A 207 14.63 16.47 32.88
C LEU A 207 13.98 17.53 33.78
N ASN A 208 12.71 17.35 34.12
CA ASN A 208 11.97 18.30 34.94
C ASN A 208 10.81 17.65 35.72
N PRO A 209 11.09 16.99 36.87
CA PRO A 209 10.08 16.22 37.61
C PRO A 209 8.89 17.05 38.08
N LYS A 210 9.10 18.35 38.32
CA LYS A 210 8.07 19.27 38.81
C LYS A 210 7.08 19.67 37.72
N LYS A 211 7.51 19.72 36.45
CA LYS A 211 6.72 20.24 35.33
C LYS A 211 6.29 19.18 34.31
N HIS A 212 6.95 18.04 34.26
CA HIS A 212 6.63 16.96 33.32
C HIS A 212 6.10 15.74 34.06
N LYS A 213 5.04 15.93 34.84
CA LYS A 213 4.31 14.79 35.41
C LYS A 213 3.63 14.02 34.28
N LEU A 214 3.46 12.72 34.47
CA LEU A 214 2.81 11.87 33.49
C LEU A 214 1.40 12.40 33.14
N GLY A 215 1.12 12.55 31.85
CA GLY A 215 -0.15 13.06 31.35
C GLY A 215 -0.30 14.58 31.36
N GLU A 216 0.58 15.33 32.05
CA GLU A 216 0.49 16.79 32.18
C GLU A 216 1.40 17.55 31.19
N TYR A 217 1.83 16.89 30.13
CA TYR A 217 2.59 17.54 29.06
C TYR A 217 2.34 16.89 27.70
N GLU A 218 2.64 17.65 26.66
CA GLU A 218 2.59 17.22 25.28
C GLU A 218 3.88 17.57 24.54
N VAL A 219 4.14 16.79 23.50
CA VAL A 219 5.35 16.82 22.70
C VAL A 219 4.97 17.17 21.28
N GLU A 220 5.55 18.22 20.73
CA GLU A 220 5.35 18.59 19.32
C GLU A 220 6.54 18.10 18.49
N MET A 221 6.24 17.45 17.38
CA MET A 221 7.23 16.95 16.46
C MET A 221 6.89 17.32 15.02
N VAL A 222 7.91 17.47 14.19
CA VAL A 222 7.77 17.59 12.72
C VAL A 222 8.54 16.47 12.04
N TYR A 223 8.02 15.99 10.92
CA TYR A 223 8.66 14.95 10.12
C TYR A 223 9.27 15.56 8.88
N GLU A 224 10.58 15.40 8.71
CA GLU A 224 11.30 15.91 7.54
C GLU A 224 10.68 15.34 6.25
N THR A 225 10.48 16.20 5.25
CA THR A 225 9.92 15.80 3.95
C THR A 225 10.57 14.53 3.39
N ASP A 226 9.78 13.47 3.23
CA ASP A 226 10.19 12.23 2.58
C ASP A 226 9.55 12.09 1.20
N ALA A 227 10.14 12.67 0.16
CA ALA A 227 9.62 12.51 -1.21
C ALA A 227 9.61 11.04 -1.71
N ALA A 228 10.26 10.12 -0.99
CA ALA A 228 10.40 8.72 -1.37
C ALA A 228 9.65 7.77 -0.43
N PHE A 229 8.75 8.27 0.43
CA PHE A 229 8.01 7.46 1.43
C PHE A 229 7.27 6.27 0.79
N ARG A 230 6.79 6.43 -0.45
CA ARG A 230 6.10 5.39 -1.25
C ARG A 230 6.99 4.19 -1.62
N ARG A 231 8.31 4.35 -1.60
CA ARG A 231 9.29 3.34 -2.09
C ARG A 231 10.32 2.93 -1.05
N ASN A 232 10.71 3.83 -0.16
CA ASN A 232 11.75 3.58 0.82
C ASN A 232 11.25 2.76 1.99
N PHE A 233 12.04 1.78 2.43
CA PHE A 233 11.74 1.00 3.63
C PHE A 233 12.04 1.78 4.91
N LYS A 234 13.03 2.67 4.87
CA LYS A 234 13.42 3.53 5.99
C LYS A 234 12.48 4.72 6.09
N ALA A 235 12.12 5.08 7.30
CA ALA A 235 11.52 6.36 7.60
C ALA A 235 12.61 7.44 7.72
N LYS A 236 12.25 8.68 7.43
CA LYS A 236 13.03 9.88 7.75
C LYS A 236 13.00 10.19 9.25
N ASP A 237 13.72 11.22 9.61
CA ASP A 237 13.84 11.67 10.98
C ASP A 237 12.64 12.51 11.41
N ALA A 238 12.12 12.21 12.60
CA ALA A 238 11.21 13.11 13.30
C ALA A 238 12.02 14.02 14.24
N TYR A 239 11.71 15.31 14.22
CA TYR A 239 12.35 16.33 15.03
C TYR A 239 11.40 16.80 16.13
N LEU A 240 11.87 16.73 17.38
CA LEU A 240 11.23 17.33 18.54
C LEU A 240 11.36 18.85 18.46
N THR A 241 10.27 19.57 18.24
CA THR A 241 10.27 21.02 18.07
C THR A 241 9.86 21.76 19.34
N GLN A 242 8.95 21.19 20.14
CA GLN A 242 8.48 21.79 21.39
C GLN A 242 8.11 20.74 22.44
N ILE A 243 8.20 21.13 23.72
CA ILE A 243 7.69 20.40 24.88
C ILE A 243 6.88 21.40 25.67
N ARG A 244 5.62 21.11 25.98
CA ARG A 244 4.76 22.06 26.70
C ARG A 244 3.87 21.37 27.71
N GLY A 245 3.60 22.06 28.82
CA GLY A 245 2.62 21.59 29.80
C GLY A 245 1.23 21.54 29.16
N SER A 246 0.46 20.53 29.51
CA SER A 246 -0.92 20.36 29.07
C SER A 246 -1.78 19.85 30.22
N PRO A 247 -3.10 20.10 30.22
CA PRO A 247 -4.01 19.32 31.04
C PRO A 247 -3.86 17.82 30.74
N PRO A 248 -4.30 16.93 31.66
CA PRO A 248 -4.40 15.51 31.38
C PRO A 248 -5.13 15.24 30.07
N HIS A 249 -4.51 14.45 29.20
CA HIS A 249 -5.13 14.02 27.94
C HIS A 249 -6.27 13.05 28.24
N VAL A 250 -7.47 13.36 27.75
CA VAL A 250 -8.60 12.42 27.77
C VAL A 250 -8.33 11.37 26.68
N PRO A 251 -8.32 10.07 27.00
CA PRO A 251 -8.22 9.03 25.99
C PRO A 251 -9.33 9.21 24.95
N ARG A 252 -8.97 9.16 23.66
CA ARG A 252 -9.98 9.16 22.59
C ARG A 252 -10.61 7.77 22.52
N HIS A 253 -11.92 7.70 22.63
CA HIS A 253 -12.67 6.44 22.55
C HIS A 253 -13.24 6.24 21.13
N PRO A 254 -13.81 5.07 20.80
CA PRO A 254 -14.54 4.88 19.56
C PRO A 254 -15.84 5.68 19.56
N PRO A 255 -16.35 6.07 18.38
CA PRO A 255 -17.70 6.57 18.20
C PRO A 255 -18.74 5.68 18.85
N PHE A 256 -19.83 6.29 19.32
CA PHE A 256 -21.01 5.55 19.73
C PHE A 256 -22.03 5.50 18.61
N THR A 257 -23.02 4.62 18.74
CA THR A 257 -24.10 4.49 17.75
C THR A 257 -25.45 4.94 18.30
N TYR A 258 -26.35 5.31 17.40
CA TYR A 258 -27.72 5.75 17.69
C TYR A 258 -28.65 5.40 16.52
N TYR A 259 -29.96 5.49 16.71
CA TYR A 259 -30.95 5.23 15.65
C TYR A 259 -31.52 6.54 15.08
N LEU A 260 -31.72 6.59 13.77
CA LEU A 260 -32.42 7.63 13.03
C LEU A 260 -33.76 7.11 12.51
N ASP A 261 -34.81 7.92 12.66
CA ASP A 261 -36.06 7.76 11.91
C ASP A 261 -35.84 8.12 10.43
N PRO A 262 -36.01 7.18 9.48
CA PRO A 262 -35.76 7.46 8.07
C PRO A 262 -36.69 8.53 7.50
N SER A 263 -37.89 8.69 8.07
CA SER A 263 -38.92 9.62 7.58
C SER A 263 -38.63 11.06 8.00
N THR A 264 -38.14 11.26 9.22
CA THR A 264 -37.84 12.59 9.78
C THR A 264 -36.35 12.93 9.74
N ARG A 265 -35.49 11.93 9.55
CA ARG A 265 -34.03 12.01 9.68
C ARG A 265 -33.57 12.54 11.04
N ARG A 266 -34.38 12.32 12.09
CA ARG A 266 -34.09 12.75 13.46
C ARG A 266 -33.61 11.57 14.32
N PRO A 267 -32.66 11.79 15.25
CA PRO A 267 -32.30 10.77 16.23
C PRO A 267 -33.48 10.42 17.12
N ILE A 268 -33.48 9.20 17.65
CA ILE A 268 -34.52 8.73 18.56
C ILE A 268 -33.91 8.04 19.78
N ALA A 269 -34.59 8.19 20.91
CA ALA A 269 -34.20 7.55 22.16
C ALA A 269 -34.27 6.03 22.04
N THR A 270 -33.18 5.36 22.41
CA THR A 270 -33.08 3.90 22.46
C THR A 270 -34.01 3.34 23.55
N GLN A 271 -34.79 2.30 23.25
CA GLN A 271 -35.58 1.60 24.28
C GLN A 271 -34.77 0.48 24.94
N TYR A 272 -34.86 0.41 26.27
CA TYR A 272 -34.22 -0.63 27.05
C TYR A 272 -35.26 -1.60 27.60
N ILE A 273 -34.93 -2.90 27.56
CA ILE A 273 -35.69 -3.94 28.23
C ILE A 273 -34.82 -4.66 29.23
N ASP A 274 -35.42 -5.06 30.34
CA ASP A 274 -34.75 -5.86 31.35
C ASP A 274 -34.90 -7.35 31.01
N VAL A 275 -33.77 -8.02 30.78
CA VAL A 275 -33.71 -9.47 30.53
C VAL A 275 -33.15 -10.17 31.76
N ILE A 276 -33.77 -11.29 32.13
CA ILE A 276 -33.21 -12.17 33.16
C ILE A 276 -32.33 -13.20 32.44
N THR A 277 -31.04 -13.20 32.75
CA THR A 277 -30.08 -14.16 32.19
C THR A 277 -30.36 -15.58 32.73
N PRO A 278 -29.77 -16.63 32.12
CA PRO A 278 -29.87 -17.99 32.66
C PRO A 278 -29.32 -18.14 34.10
N SER A 279 -28.48 -17.22 34.57
CA SER A 279 -28.00 -17.18 35.96
C SER A 279 -28.98 -16.49 36.93
N GLY A 280 -30.11 -15.97 36.44
CA GLY A 280 -31.07 -15.19 37.22
C GLY A 280 -30.68 -13.70 37.37
N GLU A 281 -29.58 -13.26 36.76
CA GLU A 281 -29.12 -11.88 36.80
C GLU A 281 -29.99 -11.00 35.88
N LYS A 282 -30.48 -9.88 36.40
CA LYS A 282 -31.23 -8.90 35.61
C LYS A 282 -30.23 -8.03 34.83
N LYS A 283 -30.25 -8.10 33.50
CA LYS A 283 -29.47 -7.26 32.59
C LYS A 283 -30.38 -6.39 31.76
N THR A 284 -30.20 -5.09 31.83
CA THR A 284 -30.84 -4.15 30.92
C THR A 284 -30.11 -4.19 29.58
N ILE A 285 -30.81 -4.58 28.52
CA ILE A 285 -30.30 -4.56 27.15
C ILE A 285 -31.08 -3.57 26.31
N VAL A 286 -30.49 -3.15 25.20
CA VAL A 286 -31.23 -2.47 24.14
C VAL A 286 -32.14 -3.48 23.48
N ASP A 287 -33.45 -3.22 23.48
CA ASP A 287 -34.35 -3.93 22.57
C ASP A 287 -34.09 -3.39 21.18
N GLU A 288 -33.71 -4.20 20.20
CA GLU A 288 -33.53 -3.72 18.82
C GLU A 288 -34.77 -3.98 17.95
N THR A 289 -35.79 -4.70 18.46
CA THR A 289 -36.99 -5.06 17.68
C THR A 289 -37.86 -3.85 17.36
N TRP A 290 -37.90 -2.84 18.25
CA TRP A 290 -38.58 -1.58 17.96
C TRP A 290 -37.89 -0.79 16.85
N ALA A 291 -36.60 -1.07 16.59
CA ALA A 291 -35.74 -0.33 15.68
C ALA A 291 -35.70 -0.94 14.26
N GLU A 292 -36.50 -1.97 13.96
CA GLU A 292 -36.48 -2.67 12.66
C GLU A 292 -36.70 -1.74 11.45
N ASP A 293 -37.51 -0.69 11.62
CA ASP A 293 -37.80 0.31 10.59
C ASP A 293 -36.86 1.54 10.64
N TYR A 294 -35.80 1.49 11.45
CA TYR A 294 -34.93 2.64 11.71
C TYR A 294 -33.50 2.45 11.16
N THR A 295 -32.84 3.54 10.81
CA THR A 295 -31.46 3.51 10.31
C THR A 295 -30.49 3.65 11.47
N LYS A 296 -29.58 2.69 11.65
CA LYS A 296 -28.50 2.77 12.65
C LYS A 296 -27.36 3.65 12.15
N MET A 297 -27.01 4.67 12.93
CA MET A 297 -25.99 5.66 12.62
C MET A 297 -24.86 5.66 13.64
N THR A 298 -23.73 6.26 13.24
CA THR A 298 -22.59 6.51 14.12
C THR A 298 -22.46 8.00 14.39
N ALA A 299 -22.15 8.38 15.63
CA ALA A 299 -21.76 9.75 15.97
C ALA A 299 -20.39 10.06 15.36
N ASP A 300 -20.34 10.95 14.38
CA ASP A 300 -19.14 11.24 13.58
C ASP A 300 -18.64 12.68 13.75
N ILE A 301 -19.20 13.42 14.70
CA ILE A 301 -18.82 14.80 14.98
C ILE A 301 -17.86 14.82 16.17
N ASP A 302 -16.69 15.41 15.98
CA ASP A 302 -15.71 15.61 17.05
C ASP A 302 -16.19 16.70 18.02
N GLY A 303 -16.01 16.48 19.31
CA GLY A 303 -16.28 17.50 20.32
C GLY A 303 -16.35 16.93 21.73
N GLN A 304 -16.61 17.77 22.71
CA GLN A 304 -16.77 17.37 24.11
C GLN A 304 -17.90 18.17 24.74
N ILE A 305 -18.70 17.51 25.57
CA ILE A 305 -19.75 18.09 26.38
C ILE A 305 -19.53 17.56 27.80
N PRO A 306 -18.84 18.30 28.67
CA PRO A 306 -18.46 17.81 30.01
C PRO A 306 -19.64 17.33 30.88
N SER A 307 -20.84 17.86 30.65
CA SER A 307 -22.10 17.43 31.30
C SER A 307 -22.76 16.19 30.67
N GLY A 308 -22.19 15.64 29.60
CA GLY A 308 -22.74 14.56 28.78
C GLY A 308 -23.76 15.03 27.74
N ALA A 309 -24.53 16.09 28.01
CA ALA A 309 -25.44 16.70 27.05
C ALA A 309 -25.59 18.21 27.29
N VAL A 310 -25.97 18.96 26.24
CA VAL A 310 -26.22 20.40 26.31
C VAL A 310 -27.37 20.80 25.39
N GLU A 311 -28.31 21.59 25.92
CA GLU A 311 -29.21 22.41 25.12
C GLU A 311 -28.51 23.73 24.80
N VAL A 312 -28.32 24.01 23.52
CA VAL A 312 -27.59 25.17 23.03
C VAL A 312 -28.47 26.41 23.19
N LYS A 313 -28.20 27.21 24.22
CA LYS A 313 -28.88 28.50 24.45
C LYS A 313 -28.11 29.67 23.85
N HIS A 314 -26.78 29.51 23.74
CA HIS A 314 -25.88 30.52 23.20
C HIS A 314 -24.78 29.83 22.40
N VAL A 315 -24.48 30.36 21.21
CA VAL A 315 -23.40 29.86 20.36
C VAL A 315 -22.38 30.95 20.16
N TRP A 316 -21.12 30.59 20.32
CA TRP A 316 -20.01 31.38 19.84
C TRP A 316 -19.20 30.57 18.83
N THR A 317 -19.10 31.07 17.60
CA THR A 317 -18.39 30.40 16.51
C THR A 317 -16.94 30.87 16.47
N ALA A 318 -16.02 29.95 16.73
CA ALA A 318 -14.60 30.17 16.61
C ALA A 318 -14.14 30.02 15.15
N THR A 319 -13.21 30.88 14.78
CA THR A 319 -12.51 30.94 13.48
C THR A 319 -11.11 30.33 13.56
N GLY A 320 -10.60 30.07 14.76
CA GLY A 320 -9.25 29.55 15.00
C GLY A 320 -8.16 30.64 15.06
N LEU A 321 -8.50 31.87 14.69
CA LEU A 321 -7.59 33.04 14.65
C LEU A 321 -7.88 34.05 15.78
N GLU A 322 -8.70 33.67 16.76
CA GLU A 322 -9.08 34.58 17.83
C GLU A 322 -7.88 35.06 18.65
N GLN A 323 -8.01 36.28 19.16
CA GLN A 323 -7.13 36.73 20.23
C GLN A 323 -7.41 35.89 21.47
N VAL A 324 -6.59 34.87 21.67
CA VAL A 324 -6.74 33.91 22.76
C VAL A 324 -6.75 34.59 24.13
N ALA A 325 -6.04 35.70 24.31
CA ALA A 325 -6.13 36.50 25.55
C ALA A 325 -7.55 37.00 25.84
N TRP A 326 -8.30 37.38 24.81
CA TRP A 326 -9.71 37.76 24.95
C TRP A 326 -10.57 36.54 25.31
N LEU A 327 -10.32 35.39 24.69
CA LEU A 327 -11.04 34.15 24.97
C LEU A 327 -10.80 33.67 26.42
N GLU A 328 -9.56 33.70 26.88
CA GLU A 328 -9.16 33.38 28.25
C GLU A 328 -9.79 34.33 29.29
N GLU A 329 -9.93 35.62 28.97
CA GLU A 329 -10.53 36.62 29.86
C GLU A 329 -12.06 36.58 29.86
N LYS A 330 -12.69 36.34 28.71
CA LYS A 330 -14.13 36.55 28.50
C LYS A 330 -14.96 35.29 28.48
N ILE A 331 -14.39 34.13 28.15
CA ILE A 331 -15.13 32.87 27.97
C ILE A 331 -14.68 31.87 29.04
N THR A 332 -15.23 31.98 30.25
CA THR A 332 -14.98 31.05 31.35
C THR A 332 -16.29 30.46 31.86
N LYS A 333 -16.21 29.41 32.68
CA LYS A 333 -17.39 28.80 33.30
C LYS A 333 -18.25 29.81 34.06
N GLU A 334 -17.61 30.78 34.71
CA GLU A 334 -18.25 31.77 35.58
C GLU A 334 -18.82 32.97 34.79
N THR A 335 -18.29 33.23 33.60
CA THR A 335 -18.66 34.39 32.79
C THR A 335 -19.68 34.03 31.71
N MET A 336 -19.75 32.77 31.29
CA MET A 336 -20.68 32.31 30.26
C MET A 336 -22.03 31.86 30.84
N PRO A 337 -23.15 32.15 30.14
CA PRO A 337 -24.46 31.68 30.56
C PRO A 337 -24.60 30.15 30.42
N GLU A 338 -25.56 29.57 31.14
CA GLU A 338 -25.94 28.17 30.96
C GLU A 338 -26.31 27.89 29.49
N GLY A 339 -25.89 26.73 28.96
CA GLY A 339 -26.16 26.34 27.56
C GLY A 339 -25.29 27.08 26.54
N PHE A 340 -24.24 27.78 26.98
CA PHE A 340 -23.23 28.34 26.08
C PHE A 340 -22.36 27.25 25.47
N VAL A 341 -22.16 27.31 24.15
CA VAL A 341 -21.39 26.34 23.37
C VAL A 341 -20.41 27.06 22.45
N ILE A 342 -19.22 26.48 22.31
CA ILE A 342 -18.23 26.89 21.32
C ILE A 342 -18.34 25.98 20.09
N ALA A 343 -18.65 26.58 18.94
CA ALA A 343 -18.66 25.91 17.64
C ALA A 343 -17.37 26.22 16.88
N HIS A 344 -16.62 25.22 16.43
CA HIS A 344 -15.33 25.41 15.75
C HIS A 344 -15.28 24.62 14.44
N PRO A 345 -15.74 25.21 13.32
CA PRO A 345 -15.91 24.52 12.03
C PRO A 345 -14.69 23.73 11.53
N THR A 346 -13.52 24.34 11.61
CA THR A 346 -12.23 23.75 11.19
C THR A 346 -11.38 23.36 12.40
N GLY A 347 -12.03 23.14 13.54
CA GLY A 347 -11.36 22.90 14.80
C GLY A 347 -10.78 21.50 14.93
N SER A 348 -10.06 21.29 16.01
CA SER A 348 -9.66 19.95 16.44
C SER A 348 -9.75 19.81 17.95
N MET A 349 -9.82 18.57 18.44
CA MET A 349 -9.78 18.27 19.87
C MET A 349 -8.44 18.61 20.54
N MET A 350 -7.44 18.98 19.72
CA MET A 350 -6.11 19.44 20.13
C MET A 350 -5.91 20.94 19.92
N SER A 351 -6.92 21.65 19.40
CA SER A 351 -6.87 23.09 19.23
C SER A 351 -6.80 23.80 20.58
N HIS A 352 -6.26 25.02 20.58
CA HIS A 352 -6.21 25.83 21.79
C HIS A 352 -7.59 26.02 22.43
N ILE A 353 -8.56 26.34 21.57
CA ILE A 353 -9.93 26.64 21.97
C ILE A 353 -10.55 25.42 22.66
N CYS A 354 -10.29 24.20 22.16
CA CYS A 354 -10.74 22.98 22.82
C CYS A 354 -10.07 22.78 24.19
N ALA A 355 -8.76 23.03 24.31
CA ALA A 355 -8.05 22.91 25.58
C ALA A 355 -8.59 23.89 26.63
N HIS A 356 -8.84 25.15 26.22
CA HIS A 356 -9.47 26.16 27.06
C HIS A 356 -10.89 25.77 27.47
N ALA A 357 -11.71 25.35 26.50
CA ALA A 357 -13.07 24.89 26.76
C ALA A 357 -13.08 23.73 27.77
N ARG A 358 -12.13 22.78 27.65
CA ARG A 358 -11.97 21.65 28.58
C ARG A 358 -11.65 22.13 29.99
N GLN A 359 -10.69 23.05 30.12
CA GLN A 359 -10.27 23.59 31.42
C GLN A 359 -11.43 24.27 32.16
N HIS A 360 -12.35 24.90 31.43
CA HIS A 360 -13.50 25.60 31.99
C HIS A 360 -14.81 24.81 31.91
N GLU A 361 -14.76 23.52 31.57
CA GLU A 361 -15.94 22.66 31.41
C GLU A 361 -17.01 23.24 30.45
N ILE A 362 -16.58 23.94 29.40
CA ILE A 362 -17.45 24.52 28.37
C ILE A 362 -17.61 23.52 27.21
N PRO A 363 -18.84 23.25 26.74
CA PRO A 363 -19.08 22.44 25.56
C PRO A 363 -18.38 22.99 24.31
N TYR A 364 -17.74 22.11 23.56
CA TYR A 364 -16.97 22.42 22.36
C TYR A 364 -17.31 21.43 21.26
N ILE A 365 -17.68 21.93 20.08
CA ILE A 365 -18.21 21.14 18.96
C ILE A 365 -17.46 21.50 17.68
N VAL A 366 -16.89 20.51 17.00
CA VAL A 366 -16.21 20.69 15.71
C VAL A 366 -17.23 20.58 14.58
N SER A 367 -18.01 21.63 14.40
CA SER A 367 -19.04 21.74 13.35
C SER A 367 -19.38 23.22 13.09
N ASP A 368 -19.77 23.52 11.86
CA ASP A 368 -20.38 24.79 11.45
C ASP A 368 -21.91 24.82 11.61
N ASP A 369 -22.54 23.68 11.90
CA ASP A 369 -24.00 23.55 12.01
C ASP A 369 -24.52 23.62 13.45
N VAL A 370 -23.85 24.36 14.33
CA VAL A 370 -24.32 24.55 15.72
C VAL A 370 -25.23 25.76 15.80
N GLN A 371 -26.49 25.54 16.20
CA GLN A 371 -27.52 26.57 16.28
C GLN A 371 -28.14 26.65 17.68
N VAL A 372 -28.65 27.83 18.06
CA VAL A 372 -29.43 27.99 19.28
C VAL A 372 -30.72 27.19 19.16
N GLY A 373 -31.04 26.41 20.20
CA GLY A 373 -32.13 25.45 20.23
C GLY A 373 -31.70 24.01 19.88
N ASP A 374 -30.48 23.81 19.37
CA ASP A 374 -29.95 22.47 19.19
C ASP A 374 -29.76 21.78 20.54
N TYR A 375 -29.89 20.46 20.57
CA TYR A 375 -29.50 19.67 21.72
C TYR A 375 -28.45 18.64 21.29
N TRP A 376 -27.32 18.61 21.99
CA TRP A 376 -26.15 17.81 21.63
C TRP A 376 -25.82 16.84 22.76
N VAL A 377 -25.38 15.63 22.40
CA VAL A 377 -25.05 14.56 23.34
C VAL A 377 -23.67 14.00 23.05
N GLU A 378 -22.83 13.91 24.10
CA GLU A 378 -21.57 13.17 24.09
C GLU A 378 -21.82 11.77 24.63
N GLY A 379 -21.92 10.80 23.73
CA GLY A 379 -22.17 9.40 24.07
C GLY A 379 -20.92 8.56 24.27
N SER A 380 -19.77 9.06 23.80
CA SER A 380 -18.45 8.47 23.97
C SER A 380 -17.43 9.60 23.94
N PRO A 381 -16.34 9.55 24.74
CA PRO A 381 -15.37 10.63 24.80
C PRO A 381 -14.88 11.06 23.42
N SER A 382 -15.03 12.36 23.15
CA SER A 382 -14.70 13.05 21.91
C SER A 382 -15.70 12.91 20.74
N TRP A 383 -16.86 12.27 20.93
CA TRP A 383 -17.85 12.04 19.87
C TRP A 383 -19.22 12.57 20.24
N LEU A 384 -19.81 13.36 19.34
CA LEU A 384 -21.07 14.07 19.52
C LEU A 384 -22.10 13.71 18.46
N VAL A 385 -23.38 13.85 18.80
CA VAL A 385 -24.48 13.91 17.83
C VAL A 385 -25.48 14.98 18.26
N LYS A 386 -26.06 15.64 17.25
CA LYS A 386 -27.11 16.64 17.35
C LYS A 386 -28.49 15.97 17.28
N ASP A 387 -29.35 16.25 18.24
CA ASP A 387 -30.77 15.88 18.25
C ASP A 387 -31.60 17.06 18.75
N PRO A 388 -32.40 17.73 17.91
CA PRO A 388 -33.17 18.89 18.33
C PRO A 388 -34.43 18.56 19.17
N ASP A 389 -34.83 17.28 19.33
CA ASP A 389 -36.14 16.95 19.89
C ASP A 389 -36.17 15.83 20.95
N ARG A 390 -35.07 15.09 21.18
CA ARG A 390 -35.07 13.93 22.10
C ARG A 390 -33.74 13.74 22.83
N VAL A 391 -33.78 12.91 23.88
CA VAL A 391 -32.60 12.44 24.61
C VAL A 391 -32.03 11.22 23.89
N ILE A 392 -30.86 11.37 23.27
CA ILE A 392 -30.13 10.26 22.67
C ILE A 392 -29.51 9.41 23.77
N LEU A 393 -29.76 8.11 23.75
CA LEU A 393 -29.12 7.16 24.65
C LEU A 393 -28.04 6.40 23.86
N PRO A 394 -26.75 6.65 24.15
CA PRO A 394 -25.66 6.14 23.34
C PRO A 394 -25.57 4.62 23.41
N MET A 395 -25.38 3.99 22.26
CA MET A 395 -25.13 2.57 22.15
C MET A 395 -23.64 2.28 21.89
N PRO A 396 -23.16 1.07 22.21
CA PRO A 396 -21.81 0.65 21.85
C PRO A 396 -21.49 0.87 20.36
N TYR A 397 -20.21 1.07 20.08
CA TYR A 397 -19.68 1.16 18.73
C TYR A 397 -20.12 -0.05 17.86
N ASP A 398 -20.62 0.22 16.66
CA ASP A 398 -20.92 -0.79 15.64
C ASP A 398 -20.09 -0.51 14.38
N PRO A 399 -19.14 -1.39 14.01
CA PRO A 399 -18.32 -1.19 12.81
C PRO A 399 -19.10 -1.44 11.50
N CYS A 400 -20.32 -1.99 11.58
CA CYS A 400 -21.15 -2.35 10.42
C CYS A 400 -22.34 -1.39 10.20
N THR A 401 -22.25 -0.13 10.62
CA THR A 401 -23.24 0.87 10.18
C THR A 401 -23.14 1.10 8.67
N GLU A 402 -24.24 1.53 8.04
CA GLU A 402 -24.32 1.74 6.59
C GLU A 402 -23.20 2.66 6.10
N GLU A 403 -22.94 3.74 6.83
CA GLU A 403 -21.89 4.70 6.50
C GLU A 403 -20.49 4.07 6.52
N TYR A 404 -20.16 3.27 7.54
CA TYR A 404 -18.86 2.61 7.60
C TYR A 404 -18.67 1.55 6.54
N ILE A 405 -19.71 0.79 6.22
CA ILE A 405 -19.68 -0.16 5.10
C ILE A 405 -19.42 0.58 3.78
N ARG A 406 -20.13 1.71 3.55
CA ARG A 406 -19.94 2.55 2.36
C ARG A 406 -18.50 3.08 2.27
N ARG A 407 -17.95 3.59 3.36
CA ARG A 407 -16.56 4.09 3.42
C ARG A 407 -15.54 2.97 3.20
N PHE A 408 -15.75 1.79 3.79
CA PHE A 408 -14.91 0.63 3.57
C PHE A 408 -14.91 0.18 2.10
N ASN A 409 -16.08 0.11 1.46
CA ASN A 409 -16.18 -0.22 0.05
C ASN A 409 -15.53 0.83 -0.85
N ALA A 410 -15.71 2.13 -0.55
CA ALA A 410 -15.00 3.19 -1.27
C ALA A 410 -13.47 3.06 -1.15
N GLY A 411 -12.97 2.62 0.01
CA GLY A 411 -11.57 2.28 0.21
C GLY A 411 -11.10 1.08 -0.62
N LEU A 412 -11.92 0.03 -0.71
CA LEU A 412 -11.66 -1.12 -1.58
C LEU A 412 -11.57 -0.69 -3.05
N ASP A 413 -12.53 0.09 -3.53
CA ASP A 413 -12.56 0.58 -4.91
C ASP A 413 -11.34 1.46 -5.20
N ASN A 414 -10.99 2.37 -4.28
CA ASN A 414 -9.81 3.22 -4.41
C ASN A 414 -8.51 2.38 -4.47
N SER A 415 -8.44 1.27 -3.72
CA SER A 415 -7.28 0.37 -3.76
C SER A 415 -7.06 -0.29 -5.14
N LEU A 416 -8.11 -0.39 -5.96
CA LEU A 416 -8.00 -0.93 -7.31
C LEU A 416 -7.27 0.02 -8.26
N VAL A 417 -7.29 1.32 -7.99
CA VAL A 417 -6.70 2.35 -8.85
C VAL A 417 -5.51 3.09 -8.23
N GLN A 418 -5.38 3.07 -6.90
CA GLN A 418 -4.30 3.73 -6.16
C GLN A 418 -3.36 2.75 -5.44
N TRP A 419 -3.27 1.49 -5.88
CA TRP A 419 -2.42 0.50 -5.22
C TRP A 419 -0.94 0.93 -5.20
N GLN A 420 -0.32 0.88 -4.01
CA GLN A 420 1.11 1.13 -3.84
C GLN A 420 1.76 0.12 -2.88
N ARG A 421 3.05 -0.18 -3.08
CA ARG A 421 3.76 -1.21 -2.30
C ARG A 421 3.74 -0.99 -0.79
N GLN A 422 3.87 0.25 -0.33
CA GLN A 422 3.96 0.56 1.10
C GLN A 422 2.58 0.62 1.80
N GLN A 423 1.46 0.41 1.13
CA GLN A 423 0.13 0.55 1.76
C GLN A 423 -0.22 -0.52 2.81
N GLY A 424 0.63 -1.51 3.07
CA GLY A 424 0.43 -2.39 4.23
C GLY A 424 0.57 -1.69 5.59
N TRP A 425 1.12 -0.47 5.65
CA TRP A 425 1.05 0.39 6.84
C TRP A 425 -0.39 0.77 7.23
N LEU A 426 -1.33 0.68 6.29
CA LEU A 426 -2.75 0.93 6.54
C LEU A 426 -3.41 -0.15 7.42
N ALA A 427 -2.71 -1.26 7.71
CA ALA A 427 -3.16 -2.30 8.63
C ALA A 427 -3.54 -1.75 10.01
N HIS A 428 -2.91 -0.66 10.45
CA HIS A 428 -3.25 0.03 11.69
C HIS A 428 -4.73 0.47 11.72
N PHE A 429 -5.19 1.09 10.63
CA PHE A 429 -6.57 1.60 10.52
C PHE A 429 -7.59 0.48 10.37
N PHE A 430 -7.21 -0.66 9.78
CA PHE A 430 -8.07 -1.85 9.75
C PHE A 430 -8.42 -2.34 11.16
N HIS A 431 -7.43 -2.43 12.04
CA HIS A 431 -7.66 -2.85 13.42
C HIS A 431 -8.33 -1.77 14.29
N GLN A 432 -8.07 -0.49 14.02
CA GLN A 432 -8.84 0.59 14.63
C GLN A 432 -10.31 0.50 14.23
N TRP A 433 -10.63 0.42 12.93
CA TRP A 433 -12.02 0.29 12.48
C TRP A 433 -12.71 -0.94 13.08
N ALA A 434 -12.03 -2.09 13.14
CA ALA A 434 -12.61 -3.31 13.69
C ALA A 434 -12.85 -3.27 15.20
N GLY A 435 -12.21 -2.36 15.95
CA GLY A 435 -12.26 -2.34 17.41
C GLY A 435 -12.27 -0.95 18.01
N LEU A 436 -11.11 -0.26 17.97
CA LEU A 436 -10.94 1.06 18.59
C LEU A 436 -10.93 2.18 17.53
N ASN A 437 -12.08 2.49 16.94
CA ASN A 437 -12.14 3.40 15.80
C ASN A 437 -12.02 4.87 16.23
N ILE A 438 -10.81 5.34 16.51
CA ILE A 438 -10.58 6.74 16.89
C ILE A 438 -10.55 7.71 15.69
N ASN A 439 -10.71 7.24 14.45
CA ASN A 439 -10.61 8.05 13.24
C ASN A 439 -11.93 8.14 12.44
N GLY A 440 -13.06 7.79 13.06
CA GLY A 440 -14.39 7.92 12.46
C GLY A 440 -14.50 7.23 11.10
N THR A 441 -14.91 7.98 10.07
CA THR A 441 -15.10 7.47 8.70
C THR A 441 -13.80 7.30 7.90
N SER A 442 -12.68 7.84 8.38
CA SER A 442 -11.36 7.67 7.76
C SER A 442 -10.79 6.26 8.02
N ALA A 443 -11.01 5.69 9.21
CA ALA A 443 -10.56 4.33 9.51
C ALA A 443 -11.14 3.25 8.58
N PRO A 444 -12.48 3.12 8.36
CA PRO A 444 -13.02 2.14 7.43
C PRO A 444 -12.55 2.36 6.00
N PHE A 445 -12.41 3.61 5.53
CA PHE A 445 -11.86 3.89 4.20
C PHE A 445 -10.42 3.39 4.05
N LEU A 446 -9.54 3.71 4.99
CA LEU A 446 -8.16 3.23 5.00
C LEU A 446 -8.09 1.71 5.21
N ALA A 447 -9.01 1.13 5.97
CA ALA A 447 -9.15 -0.31 6.16
C ALA A 447 -9.51 -1.02 4.85
N GLY A 448 -10.43 -0.47 4.06
CA GLY A 448 -10.73 -0.96 2.71
C GLY A 448 -9.50 -0.88 1.80
N GLY A 449 -8.79 0.25 1.87
CA GLY A 449 -7.50 0.43 1.20
C GLY A 449 -6.47 -0.66 1.54
N PHE A 450 -6.33 -0.99 2.83
CA PHE A 450 -5.44 -2.05 3.30
C PHE A 450 -5.85 -3.44 2.79
N VAL A 451 -7.13 -3.78 2.89
CA VAL A 451 -7.64 -5.10 2.50
C VAL A 451 -7.47 -5.32 1.00
N GLY A 452 -7.84 -4.34 0.18
CA GLY A 452 -7.63 -4.43 -1.26
C GLY A 452 -6.15 -4.33 -1.67
N TRP A 453 -5.33 -3.61 -0.89
CA TRP A 453 -3.88 -3.69 -1.03
C TRP A 453 -3.36 -5.12 -0.84
N MET A 454 -3.83 -5.82 0.20
CA MET A 454 -3.36 -7.14 0.56
C MET A 454 -3.65 -8.18 -0.54
N THR A 455 -4.84 -8.17 -1.15
CA THR A 455 -5.20 -9.12 -2.21
C THR A 455 -4.30 -8.95 -3.43
N LYS A 456 -4.09 -7.71 -3.88
CA LYS A 456 -3.15 -7.39 -4.96
C LYS A 456 -1.69 -7.68 -4.60
N ALA A 457 -1.28 -7.46 -3.35
CA ALA A 457 0.07 -7.79 -2.89
C ALA A 457 0.35 -9.30 -2.97
N PHE A 458 -0.59 -10.15 -2.57
CA PHE A 458 -0.46 -11.61 -2.76
C PHE A 458 -0.34 -11.97 -4.24
N LEU A 459 -1.19 -11.38 -5.08
CA LEU A 459 -1.18 -11.62 -6.51
C LEU A 459 0.16 -11.22 -7.13
N ALA A 460 0.63 -10.00 -6.85
CA ALA A 460 1.89 -9.45 -7.34
C ALA A 460 3.08 -10.38 -7.04
N VAL A 461 3.14 -10.89 -5.80
CA VAL A 461 4.26 -11.72 -5.36
C VAL A 461 4.13 -13.15 -5.88
N CYS A 462 2.92 -13.70 -5.97
CA CYS A 462 2.68 -15.01 -6.58
C CYS A 462 2.99 -15.02 -8.08
N LEU A 463 2.52 -14.03 -8.85
CA LEU A 463 2.85 -13.89 -10.27
C LEU A 463 4.34 -13.64 -10.46
N GLY A 464 4.92 -12.78 -9.62
CA GLY A 464 6.35 -12.56 -9.55
C GLY A 464 7.10 -13.87 -9.41
N GLU A 465 6.76 -14.72 -8.44
CA GLU A 465 7.42 -16.01 -8.25
C GLU A 465 7.18 -16.99 -9.40
N MET A 466 6.00 -16.97 -10.02
CA MET A 466 5.66 -17.84 -11.15
C MET A 466 6.63 -17.71 -12.33
N ARG A 467 7.28 -16.55 -12.49
CA ARG A 467 8.32 -16.30 -13.53
C ARG A 467 9.46 -17.34 -13.52
N HIS A 468 9.66 -18.01 -12.38
CA HIS A 468 10.70 -19.02 -12.19
C HIS A 468 10.30 -20.41 -12.69
N ALA A 469 9.04 -20.61 -13.07
CA ALA A 469 8.54 -21.90 -13.54
C ALA A 469 9.42 -22.53 -14.65
N PRO A 470 9.91 -21.78 -15.68
CA PRO A 470 10.73 -22.36 -16.72
C PRO A 470 12.03 -23.03 -16.25
N SER A 471 12.61 -22.52 -15.16
CA SER A 471 13.90 -22.98 -14.66
C SER A 471 13.76 -23.97 -13.49
N TYR A 472 12.68 -23.86 -12.71
CA TYR A 472 12.58 -24.51 -11.40
C TYR A 472 11.36 -25.42 -11.22
N LYS A 473 10.42 -25.43 -12.18
CA LYS A 473 9.26 -26.33 -12.17
C LYS A 473 9.45 -27.44 -13.20
N LYS A 474 9.68 -28.66 -12.71
CA LYS A 474 9.96 -29.87 -13.53
C LYS A 474 8.83 -30.23 -14.50
N ASP A 475 7.61 -29.82 -14.17
CA ASP A 475 6.38 -30.10 -14.90
C ASP A 475 5.68 -28.81 -15.37
N ALA A 476 6.42 -27.73 -15.64
CA ALA A 476 5.85 -26.48 -16.09
C ALA A 476 5.09 -26.64 -17.42
N MET A 477 3.79 -26.33 -17.38
CA MET A 477 2.91 -26.45 -18.54
C MET A 477 3.16 -25.33 -19.56
N VAL A 478 2.81 -25.64 -20.81
CA VAL A 478 3.00 -24.76 -21.98
C VAL A 478 2.20 -23.44 -21.86
N ASP A 479 1.16 -23.40 -21.03
CA ASP A 479 0.31 -22.23 -20.79
C ASP A 479 0.86 -21.24 -19.75
N ILE A 480 1.84 -21.61 -18.92
CA ILE A 480 2.27 -20.76 -17.80
C ILE A 480 2.79 -19.40 -18.28
N MET A 481 3.72 -19.37 -19.24
CA MET A 481 4.30 -18.12 -19.74
C MET A 481 3.30 -17.30 -20.57
N PRO A 482 2.50 -17.90 -21.46
CA PRO A 482 1.41 -17.21 -22.13
C PRO A 482 0.42 -16.56 -21.17
N VAL A 483 0.03 -17.25 -20.08
CA VAL A 483 -0.86 -16.67 -19.06
C VAL A 483 -0.21 -15.45 -18.41
N LEU A 484 1.04 -15.54 -17.95
CA LEU A 484 1.73 -14.38 -17.36
C LEU A 484 1.81 -13.20 -18.33
N THR A 485 2.08 -13.48 -19.61
CA THR A 485 2.13 -12.46 -20.67
C THR A 485 0.75 -11.87 -20.95
N ALA A 486 -0.32 -12.67 -21.00
CA ALA A 486 -1.70 -12.22 -21.24
C ALA A 486 -2.24 -11.36 -20.08
N LEU A 487 -1.85 -11.66 -18.84
CA LEU A 487 -2.19 -10.85 -17.66
C LEU A 487 -1.53 -9.47 -17.69
N MET A 488 -0.31 -9.39 -18.23
CA MET A 488 0.48 -8.15 -18.28
C MET A 488 0.21 -7.33 -19.53
N GLY A 489 -0.15 -7.97 -20.63
CA GLY A 489 -0.13 -7.35 -21.96
C GLY A 489 1.30 -7.23 -22.51
N PRO A 490 1.44 -7.08 -23.83
CA PRO A 490 2.73 -6.95 -24.50
C PRO A 490 3.51 -5.69 -24.08
N ASP A 491 2.80 -4.60 -23.78
CA ASP A 491 3.41 -3.26 -23.68
C ASP A 491 3.59 -2.74 -22.25
N ASN A 492 3.05 -3.43 -21.23
CA ASN A 492 3.04 -2.91 -19.84
C ASN A 492 4.22 -3.38 -18.98
N TRP A 493 5.28 -3.90 -19.61
CA TRP A 493 6.51 -4.28 -18.91
C TRP A 493 7.34 -3.04 -18.61
N GLU A 494 7.25 -2.52 -17.37
CA GLU A 494 8.07 -1.38 -16.95
C GLU A 494 9.57 -1.70 -17.00
N ASP A 495 10.40 -0.79 -17.52
CA ASP A 495 11.83 -0.84 -17.25
C ASP A 495 12.14 -0.34 -15.84
N ILE A 496 12.14 -1.27 -14.89
CA ILE A 496 12.55 -1.07 -13.49
C ILE A 496 14.05 -0.74 -13.32
N THR A 497 14.82 -0.67 -14.42
CA THR A 497 16.23 -0.26 -14.43
C THR A 497 16.43 1.23 -14.71
N THR A 498 15.37 2.06 -14.65
CA THR A 498 15.55 3.50 -14.41
C THR A 498 16.26 3.69 -13.07
N VAL A 499 17.58 3.60 -13.11
CA VAL A 499 18.46 4.06 -12.05
C VAL A 499 18.35 5.58 -12.11
N THR A 500 17.89 6.17 -11.02
CA THR A 500 18.15 7.57 -10.75
C THR A 500 19.65 7.68 -10.52
N THR A 501 20.42 7.85 -11.59
CA THR A 501 21.81 8.25 -11.45
C THR A 501 21.80 9.72 -11.09
N VAL A 502 22.63 10.16 -10.17
CA VAL A 502 22.92 11.59 -10.07
C VAL A 502 23.79 11.97 -11.27
N ASP A 503 23.42 13.03 -11.97
CA ASP A 503 24.32 13.63 -12.96
C ASP A 503 25.56 14.21 -12.26
N ASP A 504 26.49 14.73 -13.05
CA ASP A 504 27.74 15.30 -12.52
C ASP A 504 27.51 16.47 -11.55
N ASN A 505 26.30 17.05 -11.53
CA ASN A 505 25.90 18.13 -10.63
C ASN A 505 25.13 17.64 -9.39
N GLY A 506 24.96 16.32 -9.22
CA GLY A 506 24.19 15.77 -8.11
C GLY A 506 22.67 15.81 -8.33
N ASN A 507 22.20 16.11 -9.54
CA ASN A 507 20.76 16.12 -9.85
C ASN A 507 20.27 14.74 -10.29
N PRO A 508 19.06 14.32 -9.86
CA PRO A 508 18.44 13.08 -10.33
C PRO A 508 18.29 13.04 -11.87
N LYS A 509 19.03 12.16 -12.54
CA LYS A 509 18.90 11.86 -13.97
C LYS A 509 18.30 10.48 -14.15
N ILE A 510 17.15 10.43 -14.83
CA ILE A 510 16.50 9.18 -15.25
C ILE A 510 17.21 8.70 -16.52
N VAL A 511 17.97 7.60 -16.43
CA VAL A 511 18.47 6.90 -17.62
C VAL A 511 17.40 5.88 -18.00
N ASN A 512 16.66 6.14 -19.08
CA ASN A 512 15.74 5.15 -19.64
C ASN A 512 16.58 3.99 -20.19
N GLY A 513 16.59 2.85 -19.50
CA GLY A 513 17.01 1.62 -20.12
C GLY A 513 16.10 1.32 -21.32
N LYS A 514 16.63 0.63 -22.33
CA LYS A 514 15.76 0.02 -23.33
C LYS A 514 14.95 -1.05 -22.61
N PRO A 515 13.60 -1.09 -22.72
CA PRO A 515 12.79 -2.14 -22.12
C PRO A 515 13.31 -3.50 -22.62
N THR A 516 14.06 -4.19 -21.75
CA THR A 516 14.65 -5.48 -22.05
C THR A 516 13.67 -6.56 -21.59
N ALA A 517 12.54 -6.64 -22.28
CA ALA A 517 11.78 -7.88 -22.30
C ALA A 517 11.19 -8.15 -23.70
N PRO A 518 12.03 -8.34 -24.75
CA PRO A 518 11.54 -8.89 -26.01
C PRO A 518 11.14 -10.39 -25.91
N TYR A 519 11.18 -11.00 -24.72
CA TYR A 519 10.83 -12.40 -24.49
C TYR A 519 9.94 -12.51 -23.25
N GLY A 520 8.72 -13.04 -23.44
CA GLY A 520 7.62 -13.04 -22.47
C GLY A 520 8.03 -13.47 -21.05
N GLY A 521 7.58 -12.72 -20.05
CA GLY A 521 7.96 -12.91 -18.65
C GLY A 521 9.28 -12.24 -18.29
N GLY A 522 9.29 -10.94 -18.00
CA GLY A 522 10.47 -10.22 -17.54
C GLY A 522 11.17 -10.94 -16.35
N PRO A 523 12.51 -11.03 -16.34
CA PRO A 523 13.26 -11.84 -15.36
C PRO A 523 13.16 -11.31 -13.93
N SER A 524 12.82 -10.03 -13.78
CA SER A 524 12.71 -9.38 -12.49
C SER A 524 11.29 -9.37 -11.95
N ARG A 525 11.15 -9.84 -10.70
CA ARG A 525 9.89 -9.75 -9.94
C ARG A 525 9.35 -8.31 -9.84
N LYS A 526 10.20 -7.27 -9.91
CA LYS A 526 9.74 -5.88 -9.78
C LYS A 526 8.81 -5.45 -10.92
N HIS A 527 8.87 -6.10 -12.09
CA HIS A 527 7.92 -5.83 -13.19
C HIS A 527 6.49 -6.16 -12.77
N TYR A 528 6.29 -7.31 -12.12
CA TYR A 528 4.98 -7.74 -11.63
C TYR A 528 4.45 -6.82 -10.54
N TYR A 529 5.34 -6.24 -9.73
CA TYR A 529 4.98 -5.29 -8.69
C TYR A 529 4.51 -3.95 -9.27
N ALA A 530 5.29 -3.42 -10.22
CA ALA A 530 4.96 -2.19 -10.92
C ALA A 530 3.69 -2.33 -11.77
N MET A 531 3.49 -3.49 -12.40
CA MET A 531 2.26 -3.77 -13.12
C MET A 531 1.05 -3.74 -12.18
N MET A 532 1.16 -4.29 -10.98
CA MET A 532 0.05 -4.28 -9.99
C MET A 532 -0.32 -2.88 -9.49
N GLU A 533 0.61 -1.91 -9.55
CA GLU A 533 0.33 -0.49 -9.28
C GLU A 533 -0.55 0.14 -10.38
N ARG A 534 -0.58 -0.45 -11.58
CA ARG A 534 -1.25 0.08 -12.77
C ARG A 534 -2.47 -0.73 -13.20
N VAL A 535 -2.61 -1.97 -12.75
CA VAL A 535 -3.70 -2.81 -13.23
C VAL A 535 -4.96 -2.65 -12.37
N ASN A 536 -6.09 -2.34 -13.01
CA ASN A 536 -7.41 -2.30 -12.38
C ASN A 536 -8.15 -3.62 -12.64
N VAL A 537 -8.11 -4.52 -11.66
CA VAL A 537 -8.79 -5.83 -11.70
C VAL A 537 -9.58 -6.04 -10.42
N GLY A 538 -10.82 -6.50 -10.55
CA GLY A 538 -11.69 -6.77 -9.41
C GLY A 538 -11.24 -7.95 -8.55
N PHE A 539 -11.91 -8.13 -7.41
CA PHE A 539 -11.55 -9.17 -6.44
C PHE A 539 -11.84 -10.59 -6.95
N LEU A 540 -12.77 -10.76 -7.90
CA LEU A 540 -13.06 -12.06 -8.52
C LEU A 540 -11.92 -12.47 -9.46
N GLU A 541 -11.44 -11.55 -10.28
CA GLU A 541 -10.31 -11.73 -11.19
C GLU A 541 -9.05 -12.07 -10.38
N GLN A 542 -8.78 -11.30 -9.31
CA GLN A 542 -7.67 -11.55 -8.40
C GLN A 542 -7.77 -12.93 -7.75
N LYS A 543 -8.96 -13.32 -7.27
CA LYS A 543 -9.23 -14.65 -6.71
C LYS A 543 -8.91 -15.75 -7.71
N MET A 544 -9.38 -15.65 -8.95
CA MET A 544 -9.19 -16.68 -9.98
C MET A 544 -7.71 -16.81 -10.37
N ALA A 545 -7.00 -15.69 -10.48
CA ALA A 545 -5.57 -15.68 -10.72
C ALA A 545 -4.79 -16.36 -9.56
N LEU A 546 -5.14 -16.06 -8.32
CA LEU A 546 -4.54 -16.70 -7.14
C LEU A 546 -4.87 -18.19 -7.05
N GLN A 547 -6.08 -18.61 -7.41
CA GLN A 547 -6.45 -20.04 -7.50
C GLN A 547 -5.62 -20.76 -8.56
N TRP A 548 -5.39 -20.13 -9.71
CA TRP A 548 -4.49 -20.65 -10.73
C TRP A 548 -3.06 -20.75 -10.19
N CYS A 549 -2.52 -19.70 -9.55
CA CYS A 549 -1.21 -19.74 -8.92
C CYS A 549 -1.09 -20.89 -7.90
N LYS A 550 -2.08 -21.04 -7.01
CA LYS A 550 -2.15 -22.14 -6.03
C LYS A 550 -2.04 -23.50 -6.72
N LYS A 551 -2.81 -23.73 -7.79
CA LYS A 551 -2.75 -24.98 -8.58
C LYS A 551 -1.34 -25.21 -9.13
N GLN A 552 -0.75 -24.19 -9.75
CA GLN A 552 0.58 -24.29 -10.35
C GLN A 552 1.69 -24.52 -9.31
N PHE A 553 1.57 -23.94 -8.12
CA PHE A 553 2.52 -24.10 -7.02
C PHE A 553 2.46 -25.48 -6.34
N ASN A 554 1.37 -26.23 -6.47
CA ASN A 554 1.22 -27.51 -5.77
C ASN A 554 2.09 -28.65 -6.32
N THR A 555 2.70 -28.53 -7.51
CA THR A 555 3.43 -29.65 -8.13
C THR A 555 4.77 -29.23 -8.71
N GLY A 556 5.72 -30.18 -8.77
CA GLY A 556 6.94 -30.12 -9.58
C GLY A 556 7.95 -28.99 -9.32
N TRP A 557 7.74 -28.14 -8.32
CA TRP A 557 8.68 -27.10 -7.93
C TRP A 557 9.89 -27.63 -7.16
N SER A 558 11.04 -27.00 -7.37
CA SER A 558 12.22 -27.20 -6.54
C SER A 558 12.03 -26.65 -5.12
N PRO A 559 12.75 -27.15 -4.09
CA PRO A 559 12.55 -26.72 -2.70
C PRO A 559 12.76 -25.22 -2.41
N GLN A 560 13.46 -24.48 -3.28
CA GLN A 560 13.85 -23.08 -3.04
C GLN A 560 12.97 -22.04 -3.77
N TYR A 561 12.11 -22.47 -4.69
CA TYR A 561 11.29 -21.58 -5.53
C TYR A 561 9.88 -22.15 -5.66
N GLY A 562 8.85 -21.31 -5.56
CA GLY A 562 7.46 -21.77 -5.62
C GLY A 562 7.16 -22.93 -4.64
N GLY A 563 6.29 -23.87 -5.04
CA GLY A 563 6.00 -25.06 -4.23
C GLY A 563 4.90 -24.87 -3.18
N LYS A 564 4.75 -25.85 -2.28
CA LYS A 564 3.63 -25.94 -1.33
C LYS A 564 3.47 -24.69 -0.44
N ASN A 565 4.56 -24.06 -0.01
CA ASN A 565 4.50 -22.84 0.79
C ASN A 565 3.88 -21.67 0.00
N TRP A 566 4.23 -21.54 -1.27
CA TRP A 566 3.64 -20.55 -2.17
C TRP A 566 2.19 -20.87 -2.51
N ALA A 567 1.83 -22.16 -2.62
CA ALA A 567 0.44 -22.57 -2.77
C ALA A 567 -0.41 -22.20 -1.54
N ILE A 568 0.15 -22.33 -0.33
CA ILE A 568 -0.50 -21.88 0.92
C ILE A 568 -0.67 -20.35 0.93
N CYS A 569 0.35 -19.61 0.49
CA CYS A 569 0.26 -18.14 0.40
C CYS A 569 -0.81 -17.70 -0.60
N ALA A 570 -0.86 -18.32 -1.78
CA ALA A 570 -1.89 -18.07 -2.77
C ALA A 570 -3.29 -18.42 -2.22
N ASP A 571 -3.43 -19.51 -1.46
CA ASP A 571 -4.69 -19.90 -0.80
C ASP A 571 -5.15 -18.88 0.24
N LEU A 572 -4.24 -18.28 1.01
CA LEU A 572 -4.58 -17.19 1.93
C LEU A 572 -5.09 -15.97 1.18
N GLY A 573 -4.44 -15.58 0.07
CA GLY A 573 -4.94 -14.52 -0.80
C GLY A 573 -6.34 -14.80 -1.36
N VAL A 574 -6.61 -16.05 -1.78
CA VAL A 574 -7.95 -16.50 -2.22
C VAL A 574 -8.99 -16.32 -1.10
N LYS A 575 -8.67 -16.73 0.13
CA LYS A 575 -9.56 -16.59 1.29
C LYS A 575 -9.87 -15.13 1.62
N VAL A 576 -8.91 -14.22 1.48
CA VAL A 576 -9.16 -12.79 1.65
C VAL A 576 -10.09 -12.28 0.55
N CYS A 577 -9.87 -12.65 -0.71
CA CYS A 577 -10.78 -12.26 -1.81
C CYS A 577 -12.20 -12.81 -1.59
N ASP A 578 -12.34 -14.06 -1.16
CA ASP A 578 -13.63 -14.68 -0.84
C ASP A 578 -14.36 -13.91 0.27
N ALA A 579 -13.65 -13.54 1.34
CA ALA A 579 -14.23 -12.79 2.45
C ALA A 579 -14.64 -11.37 2.04
N VAL A 580 -13.86 -10.70 1.18
CA VAL A 580 -14.22 -9.38 0.62
C VAL A 580 -15.50 -9.49 -0.21
N ILE A 581 -15.57 -10.45 -1.15
CA ILE A 581 -16.75 -10.64 -2.01
C ILE A 581 -17.99 -10.97 -1.16
N ALA A 582 -17.84 -11.82 -0.14
CA ALA A 582 -18.93 -12.15 0.78
C ALA A 582 -19.41 -10.92 1.58
N PHE A 583 -18.47 -10.13 2.11
CA PHE A 583 -18.79 -8.91 2.86
C PHE A 583 -19.45 -7.84 2.00
N GLN A 584 -18.95 -7.59 0.77
CA GLN A 584 -19.56 -6.64 -0.17
C GLN A 584 -21.00 -7.05 -0.55
N LYS A 585 -21.26 -8.36 -0.68
CA LYS A 585 -22.57 -8.89 -1.05
C LYS A 585 -23.58 -8.83 0.09
N ASN A 586 -23.15 -9.09 1.32
CA ASN A 586 -24.04 -9.16 2.49
C ASN A 586 -23.34 -8.65 3.75
N PRO A 587 -23.12 -7.33 3.86
CA PRO A 587 -22.33 -6.78 4.96
C PRO A 587 -23.07 -6.98 6.29
N SER A 588 -22.38 -7.61 7.24
CA SER A 588 -22.90 -7.89 8.58
C SER A 588 -21.77 -8.10 9.56
N ASN A 589 -22.05 -8.02 10.86
CA ASN A 589 -21.08 -8.31 11.91
C ASN A 589 -20.51 -9.75 11.82
N GLY A 590 -21.30 -10.71 11.31
CA GLY A 590 -20.83 -12.06 11.03
C GLY A 590 -19.79 -12.09 9.90
N MET A 591 -20.12 -11.48 8.76
CA MET A 591 -19.21 -11.40 7.60
C MET A 591 -17.96 -10.56 7.90
N LEU A 592 -18.07 -9.50 8.71
CA LEU A 592 -16.91 -8.72 9.15
C LEU A 592 -15.94 -9.57 9.98
N LYS A 593 -16.45 -10.42 10.88
CA LYS A 593 -15.61 -11.36 11.66
C LYS A 593 -14.88 -12.34 10.74
N GLU A 594 -15.54 -12.85 9.71
CA GLU A 594 -14.92 -13.72 8.71
C GLU A 594 -13.82 -12.99 7.93
N LEU A 595 -14.08 -11.75 7.52
CA LEU A 595 -13.10 -10.87 6.87
C LEU A 595 -11.88 -10.61 7.76
N ILE A 596 -12.10 -10.21 9.01
CA ILE A 596 -11.04 -10.04 10.02
C ILE A 596 -10.24 -11.33 10.20
N GLY A 597 -10.92 -12.48 10.28
CA GLY A 597 -10.29 -13.79 10.38
C GLY A 597 -9.37 -14.09 9.19
N ALA A 598 -9.85 -13.87 7.97
CA ALA A 598 -9.08 -14.09 6.75
C ALA A 598 -7.86 -13.15 6.64
N VAL A 599 -8.05 -11.85 6.89
CA VAL A 599 -6.99 -10.84 6.86
C VAL A 599 -5.94 -11.10 7.94
N ASN A 600 -6.36 -11.46 9.16
CA ASN A 600 -5.44 -11.80 10.23
C ASN A 600 -4.67 -13.09 9.96
N ALA A 601 -5.31 -14.10 9.38
CA ALA A 601 -4.62 -15.33 8.97
C ALA A 601 -3.54 -15.03 7.92
N ALA A 602 -3.86 -14.18 6.93
CA ALA A 602 -2.93 -13.73 5.91
C ALA A 602 -1.76 -12.90 6.49
N LYS A 603 -2.06 -11.90 7.33
CA LYS A 603 -1.07 -11.10 8.05
C LYS A 603 -0.16 -11.97 8.91
N ASN A 604 -0.72 -12.90 9.69
CA ASN A 604 0.05 -13.78 10.58
C ASN A 604 0.95 -14.73 9.81
N ALA A 605 0.48 -15.25 8.68
CA ALA A 605 1.29 -16.10 7.82
C ALA A 605 2.51 -15.33 7.28
N GLU A 606 2.35 -14.07 6.90
CA GLU A 606 3.50 -13.24 6.54
C GLU A 606 4.38 -12.95 7.76
N HIS A 607 3.80 -12.49 8.86
CA HIS A 607 4.56 -12.05 10.03
C HIS A 607 5.44 -13.16 10.66
N ASN A 608 4.92 -14.39 10.70
CA ASN A 608 5.54 -15.51 11.40
C ASN A 608 6.21 -16.53 10.45
N ASN A 609 5.72 -16.65 9.21
CA ASN A 609 6.14 -17.72 8.29
C ASN A 609 6.66 -17.20 6.93
N GLY A 610 6.65 -15.88 6.65
CA GLY A 610 6.86 -15.35 5.31
C GLY A 610 7.78 -14.13 5.22
N PHE A 611 8.65 -14.11 4.21
CA PHE A 611 9.35 -12.91 3.72
C PHE A 611 8.66 -12.38 2.44
N LEU A 612 7.37 -12.66 2.27
CA LEU A 612 6.63 -12.49 1.03
C LEU A 612 6.40 -11.01 0.73
N PHE A 613 5.89 -10.27 1.71
CA PHE A 613 5.79 -8.82 1.73
C PHE A 613 7.05 -8.13 2.21
N GLY A 614 8.07 -8.85 2.68
CA GLY A 614 9.44 -8.31 2.84
C GLY A 614 10.04 -7.70 1.54
N LYS A 615 9.35 -7.86 0.40
CA LYS A 615 9.67 -7.21 -0.89
C LYS A 615 9.04 -5.83 -1.04
N PHE A 616 8.04 -5.52 -0.22
CA PHE A 616 7.25 -4.30 -0.24
C PHE A 616 7.40 -3.49 1.05
N LEU A 617 7.47 -4.16 2.19
CA LEU A 617 7.32 -3.56 3.52
C LEU A 617 8.37 -4.08 4.48
N THR A 618 8.66 -3.29 5.50
CA THR A 618 9.35 -3.77 6.69
C THR A 618 8.37 -4.59 7.52
N LYS A 619 8.87 -5.59 8.26
CA LYS A 619 8.06 -6.37 9.22
C LYS A 619 7.32 -5.46 10.22
N LYS A 620 7.94 -4.32 10.55
CA LYS A 620 7.43 -3.28 11.43
C LYS A 620 6.04 -2.76 11.04
N ALA A 621 5.70 -2.77 9.74
CA ALA A 621 4.38 -2.33 9.29
C ALA A 621 3.23 -3.13 9.93
N PHE A 622 3.42 -4.44 10.09
CA PHE A 622 2.43 -5.30 10.76
C PHE A 622 2.64 -5.38 12.26
N ASP A 623 3.88 -5.21 12.75
CA ASP A 623 4.12 -5.08 14.19
C ASP A 623 3.24 -3.95 14.74
N TYR A 624 3.23 -2.76 14.13
CA TYR A 624 2.48 -1.59 14.64
C TYR A 624 0.98 -1.54 14.30
N SER A 625 0.41 -2.65 13.84
CA SER A 625 -0.97 -2.66 13.34
C SER A 625 -2.00 -3.13 14.37
N SER A 626 -1.63 -3.89 15.40
CA SER A 626 -2.59 -4.40 16.39
C SER A 626 -1.95 -4.64 17.74
N SER A 627 -2.65 -4.26 18.81
CA SER A 627 -2.23 -4.58 20.17
C SER A 627 -2.26 -6.09 20.42
N HIS A 628 -1.18 -6.62 20.98
CA HIS A 628 -1.09 -7.99 21.47
C HIS A 628 -0.59 -7.98 22.90
N THR A 629 -1.33 -8.63 23.79
CA THR A 629 -0.90 -8.87 25.16
C THR A 629 -0.21 -10.23 25.22
N ASP A 630 1.05 -10.25 25.65
CA ASP A 630 1.77 -11.50 25.88
C ASP A 630 1.31 -12.19 27.18
N ARG A 631 1.94 -13.32 27.51
CA ARG A 631 1.58 -14.10 28.72
C ARG A 631 1.84 -13.34 30.03
N ASP A 632 2.72 -12.35 29.99
CA ASP A 632 3.15 -11.56 31.14
C ASP A 632 2.34 -10.26 31.27
N GLY A 633 1.37 -10.03 30.37
CA GLY A 633 0.55 -8.82 30.35
C GLY A 633 1.18 -7.65 29.59
N ASN A 634 2.33 -7.84 28.93
CA ASN A 634 2.95 -6.77 28.16
C ASN A 634 2.17 -6.55 26.86
N ILE A 635 1.80 -5.32 26.61
CA ILE A 635 1.16 -4.87 25.39
C ILE A 635 2.26 -4.55 24.38
N THR A 636 2.20 -5.23 23.24
CA THR A 636 3.06 -4.99 22.08
C THR A 636 2.19 -4.69 20.86
N GLY A 637 2.83 -4.28 19.77
CA GLY A 637 2.17 -4.11 18.47
C GLY A 637 1.39 -2.80 18.25
N LEU A 638 1.57 -1.85 19.16
CA LEU A 638 1.25 -0.43 18.96
C LEU A 638 2.55 0.37 18.79
N PHE A 639 2.45 1.55 18.19
CA PHE A 639 3.58 2.47 18.10
C PHE A 639 4.07 2.80 19.52
N ASN A 640 5.36 2.62 19.76
CA ASN A 640 6.00 3.01 21.01
C ASN A 640 6.69 4.38 20.84
N HIS A 641 7.26 4.91 21.91
CA HIS A 641 7.86 6.24 21.95
C HIS A 641 9.32 6.28 21.49
N SER A 642 9.87 5.17 20.99
CA SER A 642 11.22 5.19 20.42
C SER A 642 11.28 6.08 19.17
N PRO A 643 12.43 6.75 18.89
CA PRO A 643 12.56 7.60 17.70
C PRO A 643 12.20 6.87 16.40
N GLU A 644 12.63 5.62 16.25
CA GLU A 644 12.31 4.80 15.07
C GLU A 644 10.81 4.55 14.92
N SER A 645 10.12 4.19 16.01
CA SER A 645 8.68 3.93 16.00
C SER A 645 7.87 5.18 15.63
N LEU A 646 8.23 6.34 16.19
CA LEU A 646 7.56 7.61 15.86
C LEU A 646 7.81 8.01 14.40
N SER A 647 9.02 7.80 13.88
CA SER A 647 9.30 7.99 12.44
C SER A 647 8.45 7.07 11.55
N PHE A 648 8.19 5.83 11.97
CA PHE A 648 7.29 4.94 11.25
C PHE A 648 5.81 5.33 11.36
N MET A 649 5.40 5.93 12.48
CA MET A 649 4.05 6.49 12.64
C MET A 649 3.81 7.63 11.63
N PHE A 650 4.76 8.55 11.49
CA PHE A 650 4.71 9.59 10.46
C PHE A 650 4.66 9.01 9.04
N LYS A 651 5.47 8.00 8.76
CA LYS A 651 5.39 7.31 7.46
C LYS A 651 4.01 6.68 7.22
N ALA A 652 3.41 6.06 8.24
CA ALA A 652 2.06 5.51 8.14
C ALA A 652 1.02 6.62 7.86
N TYR A 653 1.18 7.78 8.48
CA TYR A 653 0.37 8.97 8.19
C TYR A 653 0.53 9.43 6.73
N GLU A 654 1.75 9.58 6.22
CA GLU A 654 1.96 10.03 4.83
C GLU A 654 1.31 9.09 3.82
N ILE A 655 1.41 7.78 4.05
CA ILE A 655 0.76 6.76 3.20
C ILE A 655 -0.76 6.86 3.28
N ALA A 656 -1.31 7.11 4.47
CA ALA A 656 -2.75 7.28 4.65
C ALA A 656 -3.26 8.58 3.99
N ALA A 657 -2.58 9.71 4.22
CA ALA A 657 -2.92 10.99 3.62
C ALA A 657 -2.84 10.94 2.08
N ASP A 658 -1.81 10.27 1.53
CA ASP A 658 -1.68 10.03 0.10
C ASP A 658 -2.80 9.14 -0.45
N PHE A 659 -3.23 8.11 0.29
CA PHE A 659 -4.33 7.26 -0.14
C PHE A 659 -5.70 7.96 -0.07
N MET A 660 -5.90 8.89 0.87
CA MET A 660 -7.15 9.63 1.01
C MET A 660 -7.27 10.81 0.04
N HIS A 661 -6.15 11.50 -0.22
CA HIS A 661 -6.15 12.79 -0.93
C HIS A 661 -5.23 12.82 -2.14
N GLY A 662 -4.47 11.77 -2.39
CA GLY A 662 -3.60 11.67 -3.55
C GLY A 662 -4.40 11.51 -4.84
N GLU A 663 -3.82 12.00 -5.92
CA GLU A 663 -4.38 11.84 -7.25
C GLU A 663 -4.42 10.36 -7.64
N ALA A 664 -5.48 9.97 -8.36
CA ALA A 664 -5.57 8.64 -8.92
C ALA A 664 -4.34 8.36 -9.80
N ASN A 665 -3.86 7.12 -9.82
CA ASN A 665 -2.77 6.77 -10.71
C ASN A 665 -3.26 6.86 -12.15
N GLU A 666 -2.90 7.94 -12.85
CA GLU A 666 -3.29 8.18 -14.25
C GLU A 666 -2.81 7.07 -15.20
N LYS A 667 -1.81 6.29 -14.79
CA LYS A 667 -1.30 5.13 -15.54
C LYS A 667 -2.09 3.85 -15.26
N CYS A 668 -3.14 3.94 -14.45
CA CYS A 668 -3.97 2.79 -14.16
C CYS A 668 -4.86 2.44 -15.36
N PHE A 669 -4.92 1.16 -15.72
CA PHE A 669 -5.68 0.66 -16.86
C PHE A 669 -6.41 -0.63 -16.50
N VAL A 670 -7.54 -0.88 -17.17
CA VAL A 670 -8.24 -2.17 -17.14
C VAL A 670 -7.59 -3.06 -18.19
N PRO A 671 -7.17 -4.30 -17.86
CA PRO A 671 -6.63 -5.22 -18.86
C PRO A 671 -7.60 -5.46 -20.02
N ASP A 672 -7.08 -5.50 -21.25
CA ASP A 672 -7.88 -5.90 -22.41
C ASP A 672 -8.34 -7.37 -22.32
N THR A 673 -7.53 -8.21 -21.69
CA THR A 673 -7.85 -9.61 -21.43
C THR A 673 -8.94 -9.72 -20.36
N ASP A 674 -10.05 -10.40 -20.67
CA ASP A 674 -11.01 -10.84 -19.65
C ASP A 674 -10.42 -11.99 -18.81
N TRP A 675 -9.98 -11.65 -17.60
CA TRP A 675 -9.35 -12.61 -16.69
C TRP A 675 -10.32 -13.70 -16.25
N VAL A 676 -11.61 -13.40 -16.08
CA VAL A 676 -12.60 -14.39 -15.66
C VAL A 676 -12.72 -15.47 -16.73
N SER A 677 -13.00 -15.05 -17.97
CA SER A 677 -13.12 -15.96 -19.11
C SER A 677 -11.83 -16.77 -19.35
N MET A 678 -10.67 -16.13 -19.26
CA MET A 678 -9.38 -16.82 -19.42
C MET A 678 -9.15 -17.88 -18.34
N PHE A 679 -9.35 -17.55 -17.05
CA PHE A 679 -9.11 -18.51 -15.97
C PHE A 679 -10.16 -19.62 -15.90
N ASP A 680 -11.40 -19.36 -16.31
CA ASP A 680 -12.41 -20.39 -16.50
C ASP A 680 -12.02 -21.36 -17.63
N PHE A 681 -11.52 -20.85 -18.76
CA PHE A 681 -11.00 -21.68 -19.84
C PHE A 681 -9.85 -22.58 -19.38
N LEU A 682 -8.92 -22.05 -18.57
CA LEU A 682 -7.77 -22.81 -18.05
C LEU A 682 -8.14 -23.86 -17.00
N ARG A 683 -9.34 -23.77 -16.41
CA ARG A 683 -9.80 -24.72 -15.39
C ARG A 683 -9.91 -26.12 -15.98
N GLY A 684 -9.35 -27.11 -15.27
CA GLY A 684 -9.34 -28.51 -15.73
C GLY A 684 -8.41 -28.83 -16.90
N LYS A 685 -7.79 -27.84 -17.55
CA LYS A 685 -6.82 -28.08 -18.63
C LYS A 685 -5.50 -28.59 -18.04
N GLY A 686 -4.89 -29.54 -18.74
CA GLY A 686 -3.65 -30.22 -18.35
C GLY A 686 -2.94 -30.80 -19.56
N ALA A 687 -1.90 -31.61 -19.33
CA ALA A 687 -1.03 -32.10 -20.41
C ALA A 687 -1.77 -32.78 -21.56
N ALA A 688 -2.76 -33.64 -21.27
CA ALA A 688 -3.53 -34.34 -22.29
C ALA A 688 -4.31 -33.37 -23.21
N TYR A 689 -4.91 -32.32 -22.63
CA TYR A 689 -5.59 -31.29 -23.40
C TYR A 689 -4.63 -30.54 -24.32
N TRP A 690 -3.50 -30.07 -23.78
CA TRP A 690 -2.53 -29.29 -24.52
C TRP A 690 -1.78 -30.08 -25.61
N ARG A 691 -1.75 -31.42 -25.53
CA ARG A 691 -1.26 -32.26 -26.64
C ARG A 691 -2.18 -32.27 -27.84
N ASN A 692 -3.48 -32.05 -27.65
CA ASN A 692 -4.48 -32.06 -28.71
C ASN A 692 -4.87 -30.64 -29.15
N THR A 693 -4.73 -29.67 -28.25
CA THR A 693 -5.13 -28.27 -28.45
C THR A 693 -3.89 -27.40 -28.42
N PHE A 694 -3.34 -27.02 -29.58
CA PHE A 694 -2.10 -26.26 -29.62
C PHE A 694 -2.34 -24.81 -29.24
N ILE A 695 -1.68 -24.35 -28.17
CA ILE A 695 -1.97 -23.06 -27.55
C ILE A 695 -1.80 -21.85 -28.47
N ALA A 696 -0.87 -21.87 -29.42
CA ALA A 696 -0.65 -20.73 -30.31
C ALA A 696 -1.56 -20.69 -31.56
N SER A 697 -2.29 -21.76 -31.88
CA SER A 697 -3.00 -21.86 -33.16
C SER A 697 -4.40 -22.46 -33.12
N HIS A 698 -4.81 -23.11 -32.02
CA HIS A 698 -6.13 -23.75 -31.96
C HIS A 698 -7.26 -22.73 -31.76
N SER A 699 -8.34 -22.84 -32.53
CA SER A 699 -9.46 -21.88 -32.53
C SER A 699 -10.16 -21.74 -31.17
N GLU A 700 -10.25 -22.84 -30.40
CA GLU A 700 -10.86 -22.86 -29.06
C GLU A 700 -10.04 -22.16 -27.97
N VAL A 701 -8.74 -21.88 -28.21
CA VAL A 701 -7.92 -21.16 -27.24
C VAL A 701 -8.26 -19.67 -27.34
N PRO A 702 -8.55 -18.97 -26.21
CA PRO A 702 -8.82 -17.53 -26.21
C PRO A 702 -7.76 -16.75 -26.98
N LEU A 703 -8.20 -15.77 -27.77
CA LEU A 703 -7.34 -15.06 -28.72
C LEU A 703 -6.12 -14.44 -28.02
N GLU A 704 -6.34 -13.80 -26.87
CA GLU A 704 -5.35 -13.13 -26.05
C GLU A 704 -4.27 -14.10 -25.58
N LEU A 705 -4.67 -15.33 -25.25
CA LEU A 705 -3.74 -16.38 -24.83
C LEU A 705 -2.94 -16.94 -26.01
N ARG A 706 -3.54 -17.02 -27.21
CA ARG A 706 -2.82 -17.40 -28.43
C ARG A 706 -1.78 -16.37 -28.80
N GLU A 707 -2.16 -15.09 -28.80
CA GLU A 707 -1.25 -13.99 -29.12
C GLU A 707 -0.12 -13.90 -28.10
N ALA A 708 -0.43 -14.04 -26.81
CA ALA A 708 0.58 -14.13 -25.75
C ALA A 708 1.53 -15.32 -25.96
N ALA A 709 1.03 -16.47 -26.44
CA ALA A 709 1.86 -17.63 -26.76
C ALA A 709 2.80 -17.39 -27.93
N VAL A 710 2.32 -16.76 -29.00
CA VAL A 710 3.14 -16.35 -30.15
C VAL A 710 4.23 -15.37 -29.68
N LEU A 711 3.87 -14.39 -28.85
CA LEU A 711 4.80 -13.39 -28.31
C LEU A 711 5.86 -13.99 -27.38
N CYS A 712 5.51 -14.96 -26.55
CA CYS A 712 6.47 -15.69 -25.71
C CYS A 712 7.56 -16.38 -26.53
N GLY A 713 7.17 -16.88 -27.71
CA GLY A 713 8.04 -17.58 -28.65
C GLY A 713 8.47 -18.97 -28.18
N PRO A 714 9.03 -19.79 -29.10
CA PRO A 714 9.35 -21.20 -28.83
C PRO A 714 10.22 -21.46 -27.60
N LYS A 715 11.17 -20.57 -27.31
CA LYS A 715 12.15 -20.74 -26.23
C LYS A 715 11.50 -20.76 -24.84
N MET A 716 10.47 -19.94 -24.63
CA MET A 716 9.75 -19.90 -23.36
C MET A 716 8.73 -21.05 -23.24
N MET A 717 8.20 -21.50 -24.39
CA MET A 717 7.21 -22.57 -24.47
C MET A 717 7.81 -23.97 -24.32
N HIS A 718 9.06 -24.16 -24.75
CA HIS A 718 9.77 -25.45 -24.68
C HIS A 718 11.07 -25.37 -23.86
N HIS A 719 10.96 -24.92 -22.61
CA HIS A 719 12.08 -24.96 -21.68
C HIS A 719 12.36 -26.39 -21.22
N GLY A 720 13.61 -26.72 -20.87
CA GLY A 720 14.07 -28.08 -20.57
C GLY A 720 13.37 -28.73 -19.37
N ASN A 721 12.15 -29.22 -19.57
CA ASN A 721 11.27 -29.81 -18.58
C ASN A 721 10.66 -31.12 -19.10
N LYS A 722 9.81 -31.76 -18.29
CA LYS A 722 9.13 -33.02 -18.64
C LYS A 722 8.31 -32.95 -19.93
N TRP A 723 7.75 -31.80 -20.28
CA TRP A 723 6.80 -31.59 -21.38
C TRP A 723 7.44 -30.99 -22.64
N SER A 724 8.75 -30.77 -22.63
CA SER A 724 9.50 -30.25 -23.78
C SER A 724 10.39 -31.32 -24.42
N GLN A 725 10.29 -32.58 -23.98
CA GLN A 725 11.16 -33.66 -24.46
C GLN A 725 10.42 -35.01 -24.50
N GLY A 726 10.85 -35.88 -25.41
CA GLY A 726 10.47 -37.29 -25.47
C GLY A 726 8.97 -37.51 -25.67
N GLU A 727 8.45 -38.61 -25.12
CA GLU A 727 7.04 -39.02 -25.29
C GLU A 727 6.03 -38.09 -24.59
N ASN A 728 6.51 -37.24 -23.69
CA ASN A 728 5.67 -36.31 -22.96
C ASN A 728 5.54 -34.95 -23.67
N PHE A 729 6.23 -34.74 -24.79
CA PHE A 729 6.30 -33.45 -25.47
C PHE A 729 4.91 -32.87 -25.78
N ILE A 730 4.71 -31.60 -25.45
CA ILE A 730 3.49 -30.83 -25.70
C ILE A 730 3.82 -29.78 -26.77
N PRO A 731 3.25 -29.87 -27.99
CA PRO A 731 3.50 -28.89 -29.05
C PRO A 731 2.91 -27.51 -28.74
N CYS A 732 3.63 -26.44 -29.07
CA CYS A 732 3.16 -25.07 -28.83
C CYS A 732 2.26 -24.53 -29.97
N GLY A 733 2.40 -25.04 -31.19
CA GLY A 733 1.62 -24.61 -32.36
C GLY A 733 2.20 -23.42 -33.13
N ILE A 734 3.38 -22.90 -32.75
CA ILE A 734 4.08 -21.84 -33.49
C ILE A 734 4.75 -22.45 -34.73
N GLU A 735 4.43 -21.95 -35.93
CA GLU A 735 4.91 -22.50 -37.21
C GLU A 735 6.45 -22.56 -37.32
N THR A 736 7.12 -21.57 -36.75
CA THR A 736 8.60 -21.44 -36.75
C THR A 736 9.29 -22.19 -35.61
N CYS A 737 8.57 -22.98 -34.81
CA CYS A 737 9.15 -23.68 -33.67
C CYS A 737 9.99 -24.91 -34.08
N GLU A 738 11.32 -24.78 -34.00
CA GLU A 738 12.26 -25.87 -34.29
C GLU A 738 12.12 -27.08 -33.35
N GLU A 739 11.78 -26.88 -32.06
CA GLU A 739 11.56 -28.00 -31.13
C GLU A 739 10.32 -28.82 -31.48
N CYS A 740 9.24 -28.16 -31.92
CA CYS A 740 8.06 -28.84 -32.47
C CYS A 740 8.44 -29.65 -33.73
N LYS A 741 9.21 -29.07 -34.65
CA LYS A 741 9.67 -29.78 -35.85
C LYS A 741 10.50 -31.02 -35.53
N LYS A 742 11.43 -30.92 -34.55
CA LYS A 742 12.27 -32.05 -34.10
C LYS A 742 11.49 -33.23 -33.56
N HIS A 743 10.39 -32.96 -32.85
CA HIS A 743 9.55 -34.01 -32.24
C HIS A 743 8.46 -34.52 -33.19
N ASP A 744 8.50 -34.09 -34.46
CA ASP A 744 7.53 -34.41 -35.51
C ASP A 744 6.10 -34.36 -34.95
N VAL A 745 5.60 -33.14 -34.71
CA VAL A 745 4.25 -32.91 -34.18
C VAL A 745 3.18 -33.69 -34.96
N VAL A 746 3.44 -34.03 -36.23
CA VAL A 746 2.60 -34.89 -37.05
C VAL A 746 2.65 -36.35 -36.58
N VAL A 747 3.83 -36.92 -36.31
CA VAL A 747 3.97 -38.26 -35.66
C VAL A 747 3.35 -38.29 -34.26
N MET A 748 3.44 -37.20 -33.49
CA MET A 748 2.79 -37.09 -32.18
C MET A 748 1.25 -36.98 -32.28
N LYS A 749 0.73 -36.20 -33.25
CA LYS A 749 -0.70 -36.17 -33.58
C LYS A 749 -1.20 -37.52 -34.10
N LEU A 750 -0.37 -38.23 -34.87
CA LEU A 750 -0.61 -39.60 -35.36
C LEU A 750 -0.61 -40.64 -34.22
N LYS A 751 0.20 -40.44 -33.16
CA LYS A 751 0.34 -41.36 -32.02
C LYS A 751 -0.73 -41.15 -30.94
N TYR A 752 -1.31 -39.95 -30.80
CA TYR A 752 -2.13 -39.58 -29.63
C TYR A 752 -3.51 -38.93 -29.92
N GLY A 753 -3.89 -38.65 -31.17
CA GLY A 753 -5.20 -38.07 -31.49
C GLY A 753 -6.27 -39.12 -31.80
N GLU A 754 -7.50 -38.99 -31.27
CA GLU A 754 -8.63 -39.87 -31.63
C GLU A 754 -9.18 -39.61 -33.05
N ASP A 755 -8.77 -38.50 -33.68
CA ASP A 755 -9.21 -38.09 -35.04
C ASP A 755 -8.04 -38.02 -36.05
N VAL A 756 -7.13 -39.00 -35.97
CA VAL A 756 -6.02 -39.16 -36.94
C VAL A 756 -6.52 -39.31 -38.37
N HIS A 757 -7.71 -39.89 -38.54
CA HIS A 757 -8.33 -40.08 -39.85
C HIS A 757 -8.67 -38.76 -40.53
N GLY A 758 -8.89 -37.70 -39.74
CA GLY A 758 -9.32 -36.35 -40.12
C GLY A 758 -8.27 -35.49 -40.84
N LEU A 759 -7.02 -35.52 -40.39
CA LEU A 759 -5.99 -34.51 -40.71
C LEU A 759 -4.98 -34.92 -41.80
N LEU A 760 -4.76 -36.22 -42.02
CA LEU A 760 -3.83 -36.71 -43.05
C LEU A 760 -4.26 -36.39 -44.49
N LEU A 761 -5.50 -35.93 -44.68
CA LEU A 761 -6.15 -35.78 -45.99
C LEU A 761 -6.82 -34.40 -46.14
N THR A 762 -6.40 -33.39 -45.39
CA THR A 762 -6.90 -32.01 -45.59
C THR A 762 -6.10 -31.27 -46.67
N PRO A 763 -6.72 -30.35 -47.44
CA PRO A 763 -6.06 -29.58 -48.50
C PRO A 763 -4.85 -28.73 -48.04
N GLN A 764 -4.74 -28.49 -46.74
CA GLN A 764 -3.69 -27.67 -46.12
C GLN A 764 -2.43 -28.46 -45.78
N TYR A 765 -2.34 -29.76 -46.11
CA TYR A 765 -1.13 -30.55 -45.86
C TYR A 765 0.00 -30.05 -46.79
N PRO A 766 1.04 -29.36 -46.28
CA PRO A 766 2.01 -28.71 -47.16
C PRO A 766 2.82 -29.78 -47.91
N SER A 767 2.97 -29.61 -49.22
CA SER A 767 3.81 -30.47 -50.08
C SER A 767 5.25 -30.65 -49.56
N VAL A 768 5.71 -29.74 -48.70
CA VAL A 768 6.99 -29.77 -47.96
C VAL A 768 7.12 -31.00 -47.05
N PHE A 769 6.03 -31.61 -46.56
CA PHE A 769 6.06 -32.81 -45.71
C PHE A 769 6.15 -34.14 -46.48
N LEU A 770 6.02 -34.11 -47.81
CA LEU A 770 6.12 -35.28 -48.70
C LEU A 770 7.45 -35.33 -49.46
N ALA A 771 8.26 -34.27 -49.41
CA ALA A 771 9.51 -34.19 -50.15
C ALA A 771 10.66 -34.90 -49.41
N GLY A 772 11.11 -36.05 -49.93
CA GLY A 772 12.44 -36.60 -49.64
C GLY A 772 12.53 -37.81 -48.70
N SER A 773 11.41 -38.32 -48.17
CA SER A 773 11.43 -39.55 -47.37
C SER A 773 11.22 -40.78 -48.26
N LYS A 774 12.24 -41.65 -48.37
CA LYS A 774 12.12 -42.99 -48.99
C LYS A 774 11.15 -43.92 -48.25
N GLN A 775 10.61 -43.49 -47.11
CA GLN A 775 9.70 -44.26 -46.27
C GLN A 775 8.23 -43.79 -46.38
N LYS A 776 7.91 -42.83 -47.26
CA LYS A 776 6.53 -42.38 -47.49
C LYS A 776 5.95 -42.94 -48.77
N SER A 777 4.62 -43.07 -48.81
CA SER A 777 3.85 -43.34 -50.03
C SER A 777 3.89 -42.11 -50.94
N SER A 778 3.63 -42.29 -52.23
CA SER A 778 3.76 -41.22 -53.22
C SER A 778 2.73 -40.11 -53.01
N THR A 779 3.04 -38.90 -53.50
CA THR A 779 2.12 -37.75 -53.46
C THR A 779 0.76 -38.06 -54.10
N ILE A 780 0.74 -38.87 -55.16
CA ILE A 780 -0.50 -39.29 -55.82
C ILE A 780 -1.30 -40.27 -54.96
N THR A 781 -0.67 -41.12 -54.14
CA THR A 781 -1.35 -41.96 -53.15
C THR A 781 -2.16 -41.13 -52.17
N TYR A 782 -1.55 -40.08 -51.62
CA TYR A 782 -2.21 -39.17 -50.68
C TYR A 782 -3.34 -38.38 -51.36
N ALA A 783 -3.10 -37.85 -52.56
CA ALA A 783 -4.09 -37.09 -53.32
C ALA A 783 -5.34 -37.92 -53.65
N VAL A 784 -5.17 -39.17 -54.09
CA VAL A 784 -6.29 -40.06 -54.38
C VAL A 784 -7.03 -40.46 -53.10
N ALA A 785 -6.32 -40.80 -52.03
CA ALA A 785 -6.96 -41.11 -50.75
C ALA A 785 -7.81 -39.94 -50.22
N GLN A 786 -7.41 -38.70 -50.48
CA GLN A 786 -8.19 -37.51 -50.14
C GLN A 786 -9.48 -37.41 -50.98
N LEU A 787 -9.39 -37.53 -52.31
CA LEU A 787 -10.56 -37.50 -53.19
C LEU A 787 -11.60 -38.55 -52.80
N LEU A 788 -11.14 -39.75 -52.45
CA LEU A 788 -11.97 -40.85 -51.99
C LEU A 788 -12.68 -40.56 -50.65
N ARG A 789 -12.02 -39.84 -49.74
CA ARG A 789 -12.61 -39.46 -48.45
C ARG A 789 -13.61 -38.31 -48.59
N GLU A 790 -13.34 -37.36 -49.48
CA GLU A 790 -14.26 -36.28 -49.86
C GLU A 790 -15.47 -36.78 -50.67
N ARG A 791 -15.56 -38.11 -50.92
CA ARG A 791 -16.58 -38.76 -51.74
C ARG A 791 -16.63 -38.21 -53.18
N SER A 792 -15.54 -37.62 -53.65
CA SER A 792 -15.36 -37.17 -55.04
C SER A 792 -14.88 -38.35 -55.90
N TYR A 793 -15.68 -39.43 -55.88
CA TYR A 793 -15.35 -40.69 -56.55
C TYR A 793 -15.21 -40.54 -58.07
N ASP A 794 -16.02 -39.67 -58.65
CA ASP A 794 -16.02 -39.28 -60.07
C ASP A 794 -14.71 -38.64 -60.53
N LYS A 795 -13.90 -38.12 -59.58
CA LYS A 795 -12.61 -37.49 -59.87
C LYS A 795 -11.43 -38.45 -59.81
N VAL A 796 -11.65 -39.71 -59.45
CA VAL A 796 -10.59 -40.71 -59.35
C VAL A 796 -10.63 -41.62 -60.59
N SER A 797 -9.83 -41.27 -61.60
CA SER A 797 -9.69 -42.14 -62.79
C SER A 797 -8.97 -43.46 -62.45
N ALA A 798 -9.17 -44.49 -63.28
CA ALA A 798 -8.49 -45.76 -63.15
C ALA A 798 -6.96 -45.58 -63.06
N ARG A 799 -6.40 -44.70 -63.91
CA ARG A 799 -4.96 -44.35 -63.90
C ARG A 799 -4.50 -43.67 -62.62
N MET A 800 -5.31 -42.75 -62.07
CA MET A 800 -5.00 -42.11 -60.78
C MET A 800 -4.96 -43.14 -59.67
N TRP A 801 -5.96 -44.04 -59.62
CA TRP A 801 -6.02 -45.08 -58.60
C TRP A 801 -4.85 -46.06 -58.72
N VAL A 802 -4.51 -46.54 -59.92
CA VAL A 802 -3.35 -47.43 -60.13
C VAL A 802 -2.05 -46.74 -59.73
N SER A 803 -1.86 -45.47 -60.08
CA SER A 803 -0.69 -44.69 -59.67
C SER A 803 -0.61 -44.50 -58.15
N ALA A 804 -1.76 -44.30 -57.51
CA ALA A 804 -1.87 -44.22 -56.05
C ALA A 804 -1.60 -45.57 -55.37
N TRP A 805 -2.08 -46.66 -55.94
CA TRP A 805 -1.84 -48.01 -55.43
C TRP A 805 -0.35 -48.39 -55.51
N ASN A 806 0.27 -48.18 -56.67
CA ASN A 806 1.70 -48.45 -56.88
C ASN A 806 2.59 -47.49 -56.08
N GLY A 807 2.05 -46.32 -55.72
CA GLY A 807 2.71 -45.37 -54.84
C GLY A 807 2.69 -45.76 -53.35
N LEU A 808 2.00 -46.82 -52.95
CA LEU A 808 2.00 -47.28 -51.56
C LEU A 808 3.40 -47.76 -51.14
N ASN A 809 3.85 -47.29 -49.98
CA ASN A 809 5.11 -47.72 -49.39
C ASN A 809 4.83 -48.43 -48.06
N ASN A 810 5.22 -49.69 -47.92
CA ASN A 810 4.98 -50.47 -46.70
C ASN A 810 5.76 -49.97 -45.48
N ALA A 811 6.83 -49.18 -45.68
CA ALA A 811 7.54 -48.49 -44.61
C ALA A 811 6.80 -47.20 -44.16
N ASP A 812 5.75 -46.80 -44.86
CA ASP A 812 4.93 -45.66 -44.47
C ASP A 812 4.07 -46.03 -43.26
N GLN A 813 4.20 -45.26 -42.19
CA GLN A 813 3.44 -45.47 -40.95
C GLN A 813 1.92 -45.46 -41.17
N VAL A 814 1.44 -44.79 -42.23
CA VAL A 814 0.01 -44.75 -42.60
C VAL A 814 -0.38 -45.74 -43.70
N TYR A 815 0.53 -46.63 -44.14
CA TYR A 815 0.28 -47.63 -45.16
C TYR A 815 -0.99 -48.45 -44.93
N PRO A 816 -1.27 -48.99 -43.71
CA PRO A 816 -2.48 -49.77 -43.48
C PRO A 816 -3.77 -48.99 -43.77
N LEU A 817 -3.77 -47.68 -43.49
CA LEU A 817 -4.90 -46.81 -43.75
C LEU A 817 -5.06 -46.51 -45.24
N LEU A 818 -3.98 -46.09 -45.91
CA LEU A 818 -4.00 -45.76 -47.34
C LEU A 818 -4.40 -46.97 -48.19
N SER A 819 -3.82 -48.14 -47.89
CA SER A 819 -4.17 -49.40 -48.53
C SER A 819 -5.64 -49.77 -48.29
N ASN A 820 -6.17 -49.58 -47.08
CA ASN A 820 -7.57 -49.86 -46.78
C ASN A 820 -8.53 -48.93 -47.55
N VAL A 821 -8.25 -47.63 -47.60
CA VAL A 821 -9.08 -46.65 -48.35
C VAL A 821 -9.12 -47.00 -49.83
N LEU A 822 -7.96 -47.25 -50.45
CA LEU A 822 -7.87 -47.63 -51.86
C LEU A 822 -8.56 -48.98 -52.14
N THR A 823 -8.36 -49.97 -51.27
CA THR A 823 -8.99 -51.30 -51.38
C THR A 823 -10.51 -51.19 -51.29
N LYS A 824 -11.03 -50.40 -50.33
CA LYS A 824 -12.47 -50.22 -50.15
C LYS A 824 -13.09 -49.55 -51.37
N PHE A 825 -12.43 -48.55 -51.94
CA PHE A 825 -12.89 -47.92 -53.17
C PHE A 825 -12.91 -48.88 -54.35
N ALA A 826 -11.82 -49.63 -54.58
CA ALA A 826 -11.79 -50.61 -55.67
C ALA A 826 -12.88 -51.69 -55.53
N LYS A 827 -13.17 -52.13 -54.30
CA LYS A 827 -14.28 -53.06 -54.05
C LYS A 827 -15.65 -52.47 -54.37
N ASN A 828 -15.85 -51.18 -54.09
CA ASN A 828 -17.10 -50.49 -54.44
C ASN A 828 -17.21 -50.29 -55.96
N GLN A 829 -16.14 -49.85 -56.62
CA GLN A 829 -16.12 -49.70 -58.08
C GLN A 829 -16.30 -51.03 -58.81
N LEU A 830 -15.82 -52.14 -58.25
CA LEU A 830 -16.07 -53.48 -58.76
C LEU A 830 -17.57 -53.84 -58.83
N ALA A 831 -18.39 -53.26 -57.95
CA ALA A 831 -19.83 -53.47 -57.97
C ALA A 831 -20.56 -52.47 -58.88
N ASP A 832 -20.03 -51.26 -59.02
CA ASP A 832 -20.78 -50.11 -59.54
C ASP A 832 -20.32 -49.63 -60.93
N ASP A 833 -19.09 -49.92 -61.36
CA ASP A 833 -18.50 -49.41 -62.61
C ASP A 833 -17.54 -50.42 -63.27
N GLN A 834 -18.11 -51.29 -64.11
CA GLN A 834 -17.36 -52.32 -64.82
C GLN A 834 -16.35 -51.74 -65.83
N GLU A 835 -16.66 -50.60 -66.45
CA GLU A 835 -15.78 -49.95 -67.43
C GLU A 835 -14.52 -49.39 -66.76
N TRP A 836 -14.69 -48.74 -65.60
CA TRP A 836 -13.56 -48.28 -64.77
C TRP A 836 -12.67 -49.45 -64.32
N MET A 837 -13.26 -50.58 -63.94
CA MET A 837 -12.52 -51.78 -63.56
C MET A 837 -11.76 -52.43 -64.71
N ASP A 838 -12.37 -52.49 -65.89
CA ASP A 838 -11.72 -53.01 -67.09
C ASP A 838 -10.51 -52.13 -67.47
N GLU A 839 -10.62 -50.80 -67.28
CA GLU A 839 -9.51 -49.86 -67.44
C GLU A 839 -8.40 -50.08 -66.39
N VAL A 840 -8.74 -50.29 -65.10
CA VAL A 840 -7.75 -50.64 -64.06
C VAL A 840 -7.05 -51.95 -64.39
N LEU A 841 -7.78 -52.98 -64.84
CA LEU A 841 -7.22 -54.27 -65.23
C LEU A 841 -6.32 -54.15 -66.46
N LYS A 842 -6.67 -53.28 -67.41
CA LYS A 842 -5.83 -52.98 -68.56
C LYS A 842 -4.55 -52.27 -68.13
N LEU A 843 -4.65 -51.22 -67.33
CA LEU A 843 -3.50 -50.43 -66.84
C LEU A 843 -2.56 -51.26 -65.95
N THR A 844 -3.09 -52.17 -65.12
CA THR A 844 -2.25 -53.07 -64.30
C THR A 844 -1.56 -54.14 -65.14
N LYS A 845 -2.17 -54.61 -66.24
CA LYS A 845 -1.54 -55.55 -67.18
C LYS A 845 -0.51 -54.90 -68.11
N GLU A 846 -0.73 -53.66 -68.55
CA GLU A 846 0.21 -52.92 -69.40
C GLU A 846 1.52 -52.61 -68.66
N ILE A 847 1.46 -52.37 -67.34
CA ILE A 847 2.63 -52.12 -66.49
C ILE A 847 3.54 -53.37 -66.37
N ASP A 848 2.98 -54.59 -66.44
CA ASP A 848 3.79 -55.83 -66.40
C ASP A 848 4.63 -56.02 -67.68
N THR A 849 4.33 -55.29 -68.76
CA THR A 849 5.10 -55.31 -70.02
C THR A 849 6.18 -54.23 -70.12
N GLU A 850 6.13 -53.16 -69.32
CA GLU A 850 7.15 -52.10 -69.29
C GLU A 850 8.18 -52.27 -68.14
N VAL A 851 7.97 -53.21 -67.21
CA VAL A 851 8.86 -53.42 -66.03
C VAL A 851 9.80 -54.64 -66.20
N VAL A 852 9.93 -55.16 -67.43
CA VAL A 852 10.91 -56.23 -67.79
C VAL A 852 11.90 -55.78 -68.90
N GLU A 853 12.02 -54.48 -69.18
CA GLU A 853 13.23 -53.88 -69.79
C GLU A 853 13.93 -52.98 -68.76
#